data_AF-A0A2R3QAG1-F1
#
_entry.id   AF-A0A2R3QAG1-F1
#
_cell.length_a   1.000
_cell.length_b   1.000
_cell.length_c   1.000
_cell.angle_alpha   90.00
_cell.angle_beta   90.00
_cell.angle_gamma   90.00
#
_symmetry.space_group_name_H-M   'P 1'
#
loop_
_entity.id
_entity.type
_entity.pdbx_description
1 polymer ?
#
loop_
_entity_poly.entity_id
_entity_poly.type
_entity_poly.pdbx_seq_one_letter_code
_entity_poly.pdbx_strand_id
1 'polypeptide(L)'
;MAAANYFDTVQKIYIAFYQRPADPAGLTYWASRIDVAGGDASAVIAEFANSPEATALYGPINSTTIGNVIDALYMALFNRAPDAAGKQFYIDEFNAGRKGAGTIALDVLAGARDDDAVAIANKLTVANDFTEQVDGRDMADPLFGTGTSFDATYAGDADAAAARDILKAVTSNPATVLNPSQVADAIKSDIADAGDPILNQSSGQTFTLTANVDNIQGTSGDDTVIAGPGSAGGVHTLGASDVINGGAGTDKIIITSQAGLLGENLVPRMTSVEQVFVQAVGAGTTTVNMINTTGAQELWNDNSTANVRITNLQEKATIGVRGGNGANNYTVEAAAAARIGDLAVALDGADVLNVTVNDGTAARAGYASTTIDATGNSVIRGNLDAGAALNKVTITGEGSVRVVGNLEATVRTIDASANKGGVNFNIANNTGNVTFTGGDGNDRINFGNTLNLQDKVDGGAGRDILAVNSQAQIQPGLQVSNVEVLELNTLNGTLNAALIAGVDEVRVTNTLTNGVVNGLTSNSTFVTNAAGTATLNLVNAQVAGTNDTLNLKTGLTANGSVNVMAGGVENIAYTDNVTANTGRVTTVNFFDTDGVIDVTNLTLAGNAGNTVNFNGLVNTIRTVDGSASMGSTNVSIAAGNPTNGVTIKGGAQASILRGGDGKDIIVGGAGNDVIQGDASAGTAQVTRLSSFGTVDIGDTYSFTINGQTVSYTATAATQANVVAGLAAAVNGNAIISGSGVSASVSGGNLVLTGNANGMAFTVANVASTNAAPTAQTSSYDFGTVAFDAGDSIAASIGGQPITTGALAAATSAVGAAAAFANAVNANAALAAAGITAVITGSKVVVTGNASGAAFPAGNPTVTNAAATADVETVTFASSAAGDVYTVTVQGVQLTPIVSDATVANDATTLANLINTNGALTAAGVTATHAAGVTTITDAQGNDLGVSIVKAGAGTATPGSTTTGIVVTNNSVGNPVTVNGHGAGATGQTLPTVTQTTDPVLGGTPNSDTLTGDGGNDLFVFVGQTGGWNGAALTNMDTITDLNLGGASGATSVDTIQLSSAVLGYGAFGASSLVNAGGAVAITGPSFSAALQGLFNAGGALAGATNNVGLFTYGADTYLIAANGAAGLDANDIVIKVTGVTGTLDLSDLVIV
;
A
#
# COMPACT_ATOMS: atom_id res chain seq x y z
N MET A 1 59.08 4.41 -21.01
CA MET A 1 58.18 5.21 -20.16
C MET A 1 58.19 4.52 -18.79
N ALA A 2 57.34 4.87 -17.82
CA ALA A 2 57.29 4.06 -16.59
C ALA A 2 56.40 2.84 -16.87
N ALA A 3 56.83 1.63 -16.48
CA ALA A 3 56.07 0.39 -16.69
C ALA A 3 54.64 0.46 -16.11
N ALA A 4 54.44 1.18 -15.00
CA ALA A 4 53.15 1.42 -14.36
C ALA A 4 52.08 2.01 -15.29
N ASN A 5 52.47 2.75 -16.34
CA ASN A 5 51.54 3.30 -17.33
C ASN A 5 50.78 2.23 -18.13
N TYR A 6 51.23 0.97 -18.08
CA TYR A 6 50.64 -0.15 -18.80
C TYR A 6 49.92 -1.16 -17.91
N PHE A 7 49.78 -0.89 -16.60
CA PHE A 7 49.10 -1.79 -15.67
C PHE A 7 47.66 -2.10 -16.09
N ASP A 8 46.85 -1.08 -16.39
CA ASP A 8 45.47 -1.29 -16.87
C ASP A 8 45.42 -2.11 -18.17
N THR A 9 46.40 -1.94 -19.06
CA THR A 9 46.45 -2.70 -20.31
C THR A 9 46.70 -4.18 -20.04
N VAL A 10 47.65 -4.49 -19.16
CA VAL A 10 47.94 -5.87 -18.75
C VAL A 10 46.77 -6.47 -17.99
N GLN A 11 46.13 -5.71 -17.10
CA GLN A 11 44.97 -6.20 -16.36
C GLN A 11 43.81 -6.57 -17.26
N LYS A 12 43.50 -5.72 -18.26
CA LYS A 12 42.50 -6.07 -19.27
C LYS A 12 42.85 -7.35 -20.04
N ILE A 13 44.14 -7.62 -20.29
CA ILE A 13 44.59 -8.88 -20.92
C ILE A 13 44.36 -10.08 -19.99
N TYR A 14 44.69 -9.95 -18.70
CA TYR A 14 44.43 -10.99 -17.69
C TYR A 14 42.93 -11.27 -17.53
N ILE A 15 42.10 -10.23 -17.42
CA ILE A 15 40.63 -10.33 -17.37
C ILE A 15 40.11 -11.02 -18.63
N ALA A 16 40.55 -10.58 -19.82
CA ALA A 16 40.08 -11.16 -21.07
C ALA A 16 40.48 -12.63 -21.20
N PHE A 17 41.76 -12.95 -20.98
CA PHE A 17 42.32 -14.24 -21.39
C PHE A 17 42.45 -15.26 -20.25
N TYR A 18 42.73 -14.85 -19.02
CA TYR A 18 42.79 -15.75 -17.85
C TYR A 18 41.58 -15.63 -16.92
N GLN A 19 40.70 -14.67 -17.19
CA GLN A 19 39.42 -14.47 -16.49
C GLN A 19 39.58 -14.08 -15.02
N ARG A 20 40.80 -13.71 -14.60
CA ARG A 20 41.17 -13.36 -13.23
C ARG A 20 42.00 -12.07 -13.20
N PRO A 21 42.13 -11.41 -12.05
CA PRO A 21 43.12 -10.36 -11.85
C PRO A 21 44.55 -10.91 -11.96
N ALA A 22 45.47 -10.06 -12.44
CA ALA A 22 46.90 -10.35 -12.47
C ALA A 22 47.46 -10.59 -11.06
N ASP A 23 48.49 -11.42 -10.97
CA ASP A 23 49.34 -11.43 -9.78
C ASP A 23 50.29 -10.22 -9.81
N PRO A 24 50.72 -9.67 -8.65
CA PRO A 24 51.49 -8.42 -8.62
C PRO A 24 52.80 -8.48 -9.42
N ALA A 25 53.54 -9.59 -9.30
CA ALA A 25 54.79 -9.79 -10.02
C ALA A 25 54.57 -9.92 -11.54
N GLY A 26 53.54 -10.67 -11.95
CA GLY A 26 53.13 -10.82 -13.34
C GLY A 26 52.70 -9.48 -13.95
N LEU A 27 51.91 -8.69 -13.24
CA LEU A 27 51.49 -7.36 -13.67
C LEU A 27 52.70 -6.48 -14.01
N THR A 28 53.66 -6.38 -13.10
CA THR A 28 54.89 -5.61 -13.31
C THR A 28 55.75 -6.18 -14.44
N TYR A 29 55.88 -7.50 -14.53
CA TYR A 29 56.67 -8.17 -15.58
C TYR A 29 56.14 -7.86 -16.98
N TRP A 30 54.84 -8.08 -17.21
CA TRP A 30 54.22 -7.88 -18.52
C TRP A 30 54.15 -6.41 -18.90
N ALA A 31 53.89 -5.52 -17.94
CA ALA A 31 53.84 -4.08 -18.18
C ALA A 31 55.22 -3.54 -18.61
N SER A 32 56.30 -4.06 -18.00
CA SER A 32 57.67 -3.75 -18.40
C SER A 32 57.99 -4.21 -19.82
N ARG A 33 57.48 -5.38 -20.23
CA ARG A 33 57.68 -5.91 -21.59
C ARG A 33 56.91 -5.08 -22.64
N ILE A 34 55.70 -4.62 -22.31
CA ILE A 34 54.94 -3.70 -23.16
C ILE A 34 55.65 -2.35 -23.28
N ASP A 35 56.20 -1.81 -22.17
CA ASP A 35 56.98 -0.56 -22.21
C ASP A 35 58.22 -0.68 -23.12
N VAL A 36 58.96 -1.80 -23.02
CA VAL A 36 60.10 -2.09 -23.90
C VAL A 36 59.65 -2.24 -25.37
N ALA A 37 58.43 -2.73 -25.62
CA ALA A 37 57.83 -2.81 -26.95
C ALA A 37 57.23 -1.47 -27.43
N GLY A 38 57.42 -0.38 -26.69
CA GLY A 38 56.92 0.95 -27.07
C GLY A 38 55.39 1.11 -26.91
N GLY A 39 54.77 0.31 -26.03
CA GLY A 39 53.32 0.31 -25.79
C GLY A 39 52.53 -0.68 -26.65
N ASP A 40 53.20 -1.52 -27.44
CA ASP A 40 52.53 -2.53 -28.27
C ASP A 40 52.14 -3.77 -27.47
N ALA A 41 50.88 -3.83 -27.03
CA ALA A 41 50.30 -4.98 -26.33
C ALA A 41 50.28 -6.27 -27.17
N SER A 42 50.30 -6.17 -28.50
CA SER A 42 50.34 -7.36 -29.37
C SER A 42 51.68 -8.09 -29.30
N ALA A 43 52.74 -7.42 -28.84
CA ALA A 43 54.07 -7.99 -28.69
C ALA A 43 54.17 -9.05 -27.58
N VAL A 44 53.23 -9.06 -26.61
CA VAL A 44 53.24 -10.01 -25.48
C VAL A 44 52.10 -11.04 -25.54
N ILE A 45 51.05 -10.79 -26.35
CA ILE A 45 49.82 -11.57 -26.33
C ILE A 45 49.97 -13.02 -26.82
N ALA A 46 50.94 -13.28 -27.70
CA ALA A 46 51.25 -14.63 -28.15
C ALA A 46 51.90 -15.48 -27.05
N GLU A 47 52.65 -14.86 -26.13
CA GLU A 47 53.24 -15.55 -24.97
C GLU A 47 52.15 -15.94 -23.96
N PHE A 48 51.13 -15.09 -23.77
CA PHE A 48 49.94 -15.43 -22.97
C PHE A 48 49.19 -16.65 -23.52
N ALA A 49 48.89 -16.67 -24.82
CA ALA A 49 48.10 -17.75 -25.44
C ALA A 49 48.81 -19.11 -25.44
N ASN A 50 50.14 -19.14 -25.32
CA ASN A 50 50.96 -20.35 -25.29
C ASN A 50 51.43 -20.73 -23.88
N SER A 51 50.93 -20.04 -22.85
CA SER A 51 51.36 -20.29 -21.48
C SER A 51 50.84 -21.64 -20.95
N PRO A 52 51.52 -22.22 -19.94
CA PRO A 52 50.99 -23.38 -19.22
C PRO A 52 49.60 -23.11 -18.63
N GLU A 53 49.36 -21.88 -18.14
CA GLU A 53 48.08 -21.45 -17.59
C GLU A 53 46.96 -21.44 -18.64
N ALA A 54 47.22 -20.93 -19.85
CA ALA A 54 46.28 -20.98 -20.96
C ALA A 54 45.92 -22.42 -21.33
N THR A 55 46.93 -23.31 -21.32
CA THR A 55 46.74 -24.74 -21.60
C THR A 55 45.92 -25.42 -20.51
N ALA A 56 46.11 -25.04 -19.24
CA ALA A 56 45.31 -25.55 -18.13
C ALA A 56 43.85 -25.08 -18.19
N LEU A 57 43.63 -23.80 -18.56
CA LEU A 57 42.30 -23.19 -18.59
C LEU A 57 41.46 -23.63 -19.80
N TYR A 58 42.08 -23.73 -20.98
CA TYR A 58 41.35 -23.98 -22.24
C TYR A 58 41.59 -25.37 -22.84
N GLY A 59 42.56 -26.13 -22.31
CA GLY A 59 43.08 -27.31 -22.99
C GLY A 59 43.81 -26.94 -24.28
N PRO A 60 44.04 -27.92 -25.20
CA PRO A 60 44.66 -27.64 -26.48
C PRO A 60 43.82 -26.67 -27.31
N ILE A 61 44.35 -25.47 -27.62
CA ILE A 61 43.69 -24.49 -28.48
C ILE A 61 43.98 -24.83 -29.95
N ASN A 62 42.96 -25.28 -30.68
CA ASN A 62 43.04 -25.65 -32.09
C ASN A 62 41.70 -25.38 -32.79
N SER A 63 41.60 -25.74 -34.08
CA SER A 63 40.42 -25.47 -34.92
C SER A 63 39.11 -26.05 -34.37
N THR A 64 39.16 -27.09 -33.52
CA THR A 64 37.97 -27.72 -32.93
C THR A 64 37.59 -27.14 -31.57
N THR A 65 38.51 -26.45 -30.88
CA THR A 65 38.30 -25.96 -29.51
C THR A 65 38.26 -24.43 -29.40
N ILE A 66 38.73 -23.70 -30.42
CA ILE A 66 38.77 -22.22 -30.43
C ILE A 66 37.39 -21.59 -30.18
N GLY A 67 36.31 -22.22 -30.63
CA GLY A 67 34.95 -21.75 -30.35
C GLY A 67 34.62 -21.65 -28.86
N ASN A 68 35.12 -22.59 -28.05
CA ASN A 68 34.92 -22.58 -26.59
C ASN A 68 35.76 -21.49 -25.92
N VAL A 69 36.95 -21.21 -26.46
CA VAL A 69 37.78 -20.09 -25.98
C VAL A 69 37.04 -18.78 -26.22
N ILE A 70 36.47 -18.56 -27.40
CA ILE A 70 35.70 -17.35 -27.73
C ILE A 70 34.49 -17.20 -26.80
N ASP A 71 33.76 -18.27 -26.50
CA ASP A 71 32.64 -18.22 -25.53
C ASP A 71 33.13 -17.76 -24.15
N ALA A 72 34.25 -18.31 -23.70
CA ALA A 72 34.84 -17.98 -22.41
C ALA A 72 35.32 -16.52 -22.35
N LEU A 73 35.93 -16.00 -23.42
CA LEU A 73 36.34 -14.59 -23.52
C LEU A 73 35.14 -13.64 -23.34
N TYR A 74 34.03 -13.92 -24.03
CA TYR A 74 32.82 -13.10 -23.96
C TYR A 74 32.14 -13.19 -22.60
N MET A 75 32.09 -14.37 -21.98
CA MET A 75 31.59 -14.51 -20.62
C MET A 75 32.48 -13.77 -19.61
N ALA A 76 33.79 -13.87 -19.75
CA ALA A 76 34.76 -13.23 -18.86
C ALA A 76 34.78 -11.71 -18.99
N LEU A 77 34.56 -11.16 -20.18
CA LEU A 77 34.53 -9.70 -20.39
C LEU A 77 33.14 -9.12 -20.11
N PHE A 78 32.08 -9.76 -20.59
CA PHE A 78 30.75 -9.15 -20.73
C PHE A 78 29.61 -9.87 -20.01
N ASN A 79 29.87 -11.00 -19.34
CA ASN A 79 28.83 -11.83 -18.70
C ASN A 79 27.72 -12.31 -19.65
N ARG A 80 28.02 -12.42 -20.95
CA ARG A 80 27.07 -12.88 -21.97
C ARG A 80 27.78 -13.69 -23.05
N ALA A 81 27.00 -14.48 -23.79
CA ALA A 81 27.51 -15.21 -24.95
C ALA A 81 27.77 -14.27 -26.15
N PRO A 82 28.72 -14.62 -27.04
CA PRO A 82 28.87 -13.93 -28.32
C PRO A 82 27.66 -14.19 -29.22
N ASP A 83 27.38 -13.25 -30.13
CA ASP A 83 26.42 -13.53 -31.19
C ASP A 83 26.97 -14.58 -32.16
N ALA A 84 26.07 -15.34 -32.80
CA ALA A 84 26.47 -16.47 -33.62
C ALA A 84 27.34 -16.07 -34.83
N ALA A 85 27.11 -14.89 -35.42
CA ALA A 85 27.85 -14.43 -36.59
C ALA A 85 29.26 -13.93 -36.21
N GLY A 86 29.37 -13.13 -35.16
CA GLY A 86 30.65 -12.67 -34.60
C GLY A 86 31.53 -13.82 -34.13
N LYS A 87 30.94 -14.80 -33.44
CA LYS A 87 31.66 -16.03 -33.06
C LYS A 87 32.22 -16.76 -34.28
N GLN A 88 31.40 -16.95 -35.32
CA GLN A 88 31.82 -17.65 -36.54
C GLN A 88 32.94 -16.89 -37.27
N PHE A 89 32.87 -15.57 -37.33
CA PHE A 89 33.93 -14.74 -37.92
C PHE A 89 35.29 -15.00 -37.28
N TYR A 90 35.38 -15.01 -35.95
CA TYR A 90 36.66 -15.26 -35.27
C TYR A 90 37.15 -16.70 -35.43
N ILE A 91 36.25 -17.69 -35.49
CA ILE A 91 36.61 -19.08 -35.81
C ILE A 91 37.25 -19.17 -37.20
N ASP A 92 36.67 -18.48 -38.18
CA ASP A 92 37.19 -18.50 -39.56
C ASP A 92 38.55 -17.79 -39.67
N GLU A 93 38.75 -16.66 -38.97
CA GLU A 93 40.03 -15.96 -38.91
C GLU A 93 41.13 -16.80 -38.22
N PHE A 94 40.78 -17.55 -37.18
CA PHE A 94 41.68 -18.48 -36.51
C PHE A 94 42.08 -19.64 -37.42
N ASN A 95 41.11 -20.28 -38.06
CA ASN A 95 41.34 -21.40 -38.97
C ASN A 95 42.14 -21.00 -40.21
N ALA A 96 42.01 -19.74 -40.65
CA ALA A 96 42.80 -19.18 -41.73
C ALA A 96 44.23 -18.77 -41.29
N GLY A 97 44.57 -18.89 -40.01
CA GLY A 97 45.88 -18.51 -39.45
C GLY A 97 46.13 -17.00 -39.45
N ARG A 98 45.10 -16.17 -39.67
CA ARG A 98 45.22 -14.70 -39.69
C ARG A 98 45.20 -14.09 -38.29
N LYS A 99 44.54 -14.75 -37.34
CA LYS A 99 44.51 -14.36 -35.92
C LYS A 99 44.80 -15.56 -35.03
N GLY A 100 45.56 -15.34 -33.96
CA GLY A 100 45.69 -16.29 -32.85
C GLY A 100 44.65 -16.00 -31.77
N ALA A 101 44.48 -16.93 -30.81
CA ALA A 101 43.53 -16.77 -29.71
C ALA A 101 43.78 -15.50 -28.89
N GLY A 102 45.04 -15.17 -28.61
CA GLY A 102 45.41 -13.94 -27.90
C GLY A 102 45.01 -12.67 -28.66
N THR A 103 45.28 -12.60 -29.97
CA THR A 103 44.87 -11.44 -30.80
C THR A 103 43.36 -11.29 -30.91
N ILE A 104 42.61 -12.40 -30.89
CA ILE A 104 41.14 -12.37 -30.85
C ILE A 104 40.66 -11.73 -29.54
N ALA A 105 41.26 -12.06 -28.40
CA ALA A 105 40.92 -11.45 -27.12
C ALA A 105 41.14 -9.93 -27.12
N LEU A 106 42.23 -9.45 -27.72
CA LEU A 106 42.48 -8.01 -27.88
C LEU A 106 41.45 -7.33 -28.79
N ASP A 107 41.06 -7.97 -29.90
CA ASP A 107 40.03 -7.41 -30.80
C ASP A 107 38.68 -7.30 -30.09
N VAL A 108 38.28 -8.33 -29.33
CA VAL A 108 37.02 -8.35 -28.58
C VAL A 108 37.03 -7.28 -27.49
N LEU A 109 38.14 -7.15 -26.74
CA LEU A 109 38.33 -6.11 -25.74
C LEU A 109 38.21 -4.70 -26.36
N ALA A 110 38.87 -4.46 -27.50
CA ALA A 110 38.85 -3.17 -28.17
C ALA A 110 37.50 -2.85 -28.85
N GLY A 111 36.72 -3.88 -29.17
CA GLY A 111 35.41 -3.76 -29.82
C GLY A 111 34.24 -3.50 -28.89
N ALA A 112 34.45 -3.52 -27.57
CA ALA A 112 33.40 -3.34 -26.56
C ALA A 112 32.77 -1.93 -26.63
N ARG A 113 31.44 -1.86 -26.43
CA ARG A 113 30.64 -0.62 -26.40
C ARG A 113 29.55 -0.72 -25.34
N ASP A 114 29.00 0.43 -24.96
CA ASP A 114 27.84 0.50 -24.06
C ASP A 114 28.07 -0.32 -22.77
N ASP A 115 27.10 -1.15 -22.35
CA ASP A 115 27.20 -2.00 -21.16
C ASP A 115 28.42 -2.92 -21.15
N ASP A 116 28.91 -3.37 -22.31
CA ASP A 116 30.12 -4.20 -22.40
C ASP A 116 31.37 -3.40 -21.98
N ALA A 117 31.44 -2.12 -22.37
CA ALA A 117 32.53 -1.24 -21.98
C ALA A 117 32.47 -0.91 -20.48
N VAL A 118 31.27 -0.74 -19.93
CA VAL A 118 31.05 -0.54 -18.49
C VAL A 118 31.45 -1.79 -17.70
N ALA A 119 31.06 -2.99 -18.15
CA ALA A 119 31.42 -4.25 -17.50
C ALA A 119 32.95 -4.46 -17.45
N ILE A 120 33.68 -4.13 -18.53
CA ILE A 120 35.16 -4.16 -18.52
C ILE A 120 35.71 -3.15 -17.52
N ALA A 121 35.20 -1.92 -17.49
CA ALA A 121 35.67 -0.88 -16.58
C ALA A 121 35.48 -1.30 -15.11
N ASN A 122 34.30 -1.83 -14.78
CA ASN A 122 33.98 -2.34 -13.45
C ASN A 122 34.91 -3.50 -13.03
N LYS A 123 35.16 -4.46 -13.93
CA LYS A 123 36.10 -5.56 -13.67
C LYS A 123 37.53 -5.10 -13.53
N LEU A 124 37.93 -4.08 -14.28
CA LEU A 124 39.27 -3.50 -14.16
C LEU A 124 39.47 -2.88 -12.78
N THR A 125 38.48 -2.14 -12.26
CA THR A 125 38.52 -1.59 -10.90
C THR A 125 38.73 -2.71 -9.87
N VAL A 126 37.86 -3.71 -9.86
CA VAL A 126 37.96 -4.84 -8.91
C VAL A 126 39.27 -5.62 -9.08
N ALA A 127 39.77 -5.78 -10.31
CA ALA A 127 41.04 -6.46 -10.56
C ALA A 127 42.25 -5.68 -10.06
N ASN A 128 42.26 -4.36 -10.26
CA ASN A 128 43.30 -3.48 -9.73
C ASN A 128 43.31 -3.54 -8.20
N ASP A 129 42.15 -3.35 -7.57
CA ASP A 129 42.00 -3.45 -6.11
C ASP A 129 42.48 -4.82 -5.60
N PHE A 130 42.08 -5.90 -6.28
CA PHE A 130 42.53 -7.25 -5.91
C PHE A 130 44.05 -7.38 -5.94
N THR A 131 44.68 -6.90 -7.00
CA THR A 131 46.14 -7.03 -7.16
C THR A 131 46.88 -6.19 -6.14
N GLU A 132 46.33 -5.02 -5.81
CA GLU A 132 46.83 -4.14 -4.76
C GLU A 132 46.72 -4.78 -3.38
N GLN A 133 45.59 -5.40 -3.06
CA GLN A 133 45.36 -6.11 -1.79
C GLN A 133 46.23 -7.36 -1.65
N VAL A 134 46.49 -8.09 -2.74
CA VAL A 134 47.44 -9.21 -2.72
C VAL A 134 48.86 -8.70 -2.46
N ASP A 135 49.26 -7.59 -3.09
CA ASP A 135 50.60 -7.04 -2.91
C ASP A 135 50.81 -6.42 -1.51
N GLY A 136 49.80 -5.71 -1.00
CA GLY A 136 49.83 -4.95 0.25
C GLY A 136 50.38 -3.52 0.09
N ARG A 137 50.62 -3.06 -1.14
CA ARG A 137 51.14 -1.72 -1.46
C ARG A 137 50.35 -1.11 -2.61
N ASP A 138 50.22 0.22 -2.59
CA ASP A 138 49.62 1.01 -3.67
C ASP A 138 50.33 0.74 -5.02
N MET A 139 49.57 0.66 -6.12
CA MET A 139 50.11 0.40 -7.46
C MET A 139 51.09 1.49 -7.94
N ALA A 140 51.10 2.68 -7.34
CA ALA A 140 52.07 3.74 -7.57
C ALA A 140 53.37 3.56 -6.77
N ASP A 141 53.46 2.61 -5.84
CA ASP A 141 54.69 2.33 -5.09
C ASP A 141 55.79 1.84 -6.05
N PRO A 142 57.00 2.45 -6.04
CA PRO A 142 58.11 2.02 -6.90
C PRO A 142 58.57 0.57 -6.71
N LEU A 143 58.19 -0.07 -5.61
CA LEU A 143 58.49 -1.45 -5.26
C LEU A 143 57.31 -2.42 -5.51
N PHE A 144 56.17 -1.93 -6.01
CA PHE A 144 54.99 -2.74 -6.31
C PHE A 144 55.33 -3.95 -7.20
N GLY A 145 54.82 -5.13 -6.86
CA GLY A 145 55.08 -6.38 -7.56
C GLY A 145 56.52 -6.93 -7.42
N THR A 146 57.32 -6.35 -6.52
CA THR A 146 58.71 -6.80 -6.27
C THR A 146 58.90 -7.30 -4.83
N GLY A 147 59.84 -8.24 -4.65
CA GLY A 147 60.17 -8.83 -3.36
C GLY A 147 59.48 -10.18 -3.09
N THR A 148 59.44 -10.60 -1.82
CA THR A 148 58.80 -11.84 -1.36
C THR A 148 57.81 -11.61 -0.23
N SER A 149 57.47 -10.35 0.06
CA SER A 149 56.55 -9.96 1.12
C SER A 149 55.31 -9.39 0.46
N PHE A 150 54.34 -10.26 0.21
CA PHE A 150 53.01 -9.91 -0.24
C PHE A 150 52.04 -10.06 0.94
N ASP A 151 50.94 -9.32 0.92
CA ASP A 151 49.92 -9.40 1.96
C ASP A 151 49.09 -10.68 1.85
N ALA A 152 48.93 -11.23 0.64
CA ALA A 152 48.35 -12.55 0.41
C ALA A 152 49.24 -13.43 -0.48
N THR A 153 49.30 -14.72 -0.16
CA THR A 153 49.87 -15.73 -1.02
C THR A 153 48.85 -16.05 -2.12
N TYR A 154 49.16 -15.68 -3.36
CA TYR A 154 48.32 -15.92 -4.54
C TYR A 154 49.05 -16.85 -5.52
N ALA A 155 48.85 -18.16 -5.39
CA ALA A 155 49.61 -19.16 -6.12
C ALA A 155 48.84 -20.45 -6.45
N GLY A 156 48.89 -20.85 -7.73
CA GLY A 156 48.35 -22.12 -8.20
C GLY A 156 46.90 -22.05 -8.68
N ASP A 157 46.38 -23.21 -9.09
CA ASP A 157 45.10 -23.28 -9.84
C ASP A 157 43.86 -23.00 -8.96
N ALA A 158 43.95 -23.28 -7.65
CA ALA A 158 42.85 -23.07 -6.71
C ALA A 158 42.58 -21.58 -6.49
N ASP A 159 43.61 -20.81 -6.13
CA ASP A 159 43.49 -19.37 -5.93
C ASP A 159 43.13 -18.66 -7.23
N ALA A 160 43.71 -19.09 -8.35
CA ALA A 160 43.33 -18.59 -9.66
C ALA A 160 41.85 -18.86 -9.98
N ALA A 161 41.27 -19.96 -9.50
CA ALA A 161 39.84 -20.24 -9.65
C ALA A 161 38.98 -19.34 -8.75
N ALA A 162 39.37 -19.16 -7.49
CA ALA A 162 38.69 -18.24 -6.57
C ALA A 162 38.69 -16.80 -7.13
N ALA A 163 39.83 -16.33 -7.64
CA ALA A 163 39.95 -15.01 -8.24
C ALA A 163 39.13 -14.84 -9.53
N ARG A 164 38.93 -15.92 -10.32
CA ARG A 164 37.97 -15.92 -11.44
C ARG A 164 36.54 -15.77 -10.96
N ASP A 165 36.17 -16.45 -9.87
CA ASP A 165 34.82 -16.39 -9.33
C ASP A 165 34.46 -14.98 -8.81
N ILE A 166 35.42 -14.24 -8.24
CA ILE A 166 35.27 -12.82 -7.88
C ILE A 166 34.90 -11.98 -9.12
N LEU A 167 35.71 -12.01 -10.19
CA LEU A 167 35.44 -11.19 -11.39
C LEU A 167 34.19 -11.61 -12.15
N LYS A 168 33.81 -12.89 -12.07
CA LYS A 168 32.60 -13.41 -12.71
C LYS A 168 31.32 -12.78 -12.13
N ALA A 169 31.33 -12.38 -10.85
CA ALA A 169 30.20 -11.73 -10.20
C ALA A 169 30.02 -10.25 -10.62
N VAL A 170 31.07 -9.62 -11.14
CA VAL A 170 31.08 -8.21 -11.54
C VAL A 170 30.46 -8.04 -12.93
N THR A 171 29.50 -7.12 -13.05
CA THR A 171 28.71 -6.88 -14.28
C THR A 171 28.72 -5.39 -14.67
N SER A 172 27.92 -4.98 -15.66
CA SER A 172 27.69 -3.56 -15.98
C SER A 172 26.90 -2.81 -14.89
N ASN A 173 26.24 -3.51 -13.97
CA ASN A 173 25.55 -2.89 -12.84
C ASN A 173 26.56 -2.37 -11.80
N PRO A 174 26.58 -1.06 -11.48
CA PRO A 174 27.48 -0.50 -10.47
C PRO A 174 27.39 -1.17 -9.09
N ALA A 175 26.24 -1.70 -8.70
CA ALA A 175 26.06 -2.40 -7.42
C ALA A 175 26.82 -3.73 -7.31
N THR A 176 27.39 -4.22 -8.43
CA THR A 176 28.20 -5.46 -8.45
C THR A 176 29.70 -5.19 -8.36
N VAL A 177 30.12 -3.93 -8.33
CA VAL A 177 31.52 -3.54 -8.15
C VAL A 177 31.87 -3.69 -6.67
N LEU A 178 32.81 -4.57 -6.35
CA LEU A 178 33.32 -4.73 -5.00
C LEU A 178 34.25 -3.57 -4.66
N ASN A 179 34.12 -3.04 -3.45
CA ASN A 179 35.08 -2.06 -2.93
C ASN A 179 36.34 -2.76 -2.37
N PRO A 180 37.41 -2.01 -2.04
CA PRO A 180 38.65 -2.60 -1.54
C PRO A 180 38.49 -3.52 -0.32
N SER A 181 37.61 -3.17 0.63
CA SER A 181 37.36 -4.03 1.81
C SER A 181 36.67 -5.34 1.45
N GLN A 182 35.68 -5.30 0.56
CA GLN A 182 34.99 -6.51 0.09
C GLN A 182 35.93 -7.41 -0.71
N VAL A 183 36.84 -6.81 -1.50
CA VAL A 183 37.90 -7.55 -2.18
C VAL A 183 38.86 -8.18 -1.18
N ALA A 184 39.32 -7.44 -0.18
CA ALA A 184 40.17 -7.97 0.88
C ALA A 184 39.49 -9.12 1.65
N ASP A 185 38.20 -9.01 1.96
CA ASP A 185 37.44 -10.07 2.63
C ASP A 185 37.26 -11.31 1.75
N ALA A 186 37.05 -11.14 0.44
CA ALA A 186 37.03 -12.25 -0.51
C ALA A 186 38.41 -12.95 -0.58
N ILE A 187 39.51 -12.19 -0.58
CA ILE A 187 40.86 -12.75 -0.52
C ILE A 187 41.06 -13.51 0.80
N LYS A 188 40.71 -12.92 1.96
CA LYS A 188 40.83 -13.58 3.27
C LYS A 188 40.04 -14.89 3.35
N SER A 189 38.86 -14.95 2.71
CA SER A 189 37.99 -16.12 2.72
C SER A 189 38.52 -17.25 1.85
N ASP A 190 38.89 -16.93 0.62
CA ASP A 190 38.96 -17.93 -0.44
C ASP A 190 40.37 -18.12 -1.03
N ILE A 191 41.32 -17.24 -0.69
CA ILE A 191 42.68 -17.22 -1.28
C ILE A 191 43.78 -17.21 -0.22
N ALA A 192 43.64 -16.41 0.84
CA ALA A 192 44.71 -16.18 1.80
C ALA A 192 45.07 -17.46 2.57
N ASP A 193 46.36 -17.77 2.62
CA ASP A 193 46.92 -18.88 3.36
C ASP A 193 47.11 -18.52 4.84
N ALA A 194 47.12 -19.54 5.70
CA ALA A 194 47.38 -19.36 7.13
C ALA A 194 48.75 -18.72 7.37
N GLY A 195 48.76 -17.49 7.90
CA GLY A 195 49.97 -16.71 8.18
C GLY A 195 50.18 -15.53 7.23
N ASP A 196 49.36 -15.40 6.19
CA ASP A 196 49.36 -14.23 5.31
C ASP A 196 49.04 -12.94 6.09
N PRO A 197 49.78 -11.84 5.89
CA PRO A 197 49.53 -10.56 6.56
C PRO A 197 48.09 -10.06 6.42
N ILE A 198 47.43 -10.31 5.28
CA ILE A 198 46.06 -9.89 5.00
C ILE A 198 45.04 -10.45 6.01
N LEU A 199 45.33 -11.61 6.63
CA LEU A 199 44.48 -12.17 7.69
C LEU A 199 44.52 -11.35 8.99
N ASN A 200 45.51 -10.46 9.14
CA ASN A 200 45.62 -9.52 10.26
C ASN A 200 45.06 -8.13 9.92
N GLN A 201 44.66 -7.89 8.66
CA GLN A 201 43.95 -6.68 8.28
C GLN A 201 42.51 -6.72 8.84
N SER A 202 42.15 -5.72 9.64
CA SER A 202 40.82 -5.62 10.26
C SER A 202 39.77 -5.23 9.22
N SER A 203 38.56 -5.76 9.37
CA SER A 203 37.37 -5.22 8.70
C SER A 203 37.12 -3.78 9.16
N GLY A 204 36.48 -2.98 8.31
CA GLY A 204 36.04 -1.62 8.67
C GLY A 204 35.26 -1.58 9.98
N GLN A 205 35.46 -0.53 10.76
CA GLN A 205 34.89 -0.30 12.09
C GLN A 205 34.01 0.93 12.12
N THR A 206 33.08 0.96 13.08
CA THR A 206 32.28 2.15 13.37
C THR A 206 32.79 2.83 14.63
N PHE A 207 33.19 4.10 14.51
CA PHE A 207 33.61 4.95 15.62
C PHE A 207 32.53 5.99 15.91
N THR A 208 32.05 6.08 17.15
CA THR A 208 31.17 7.19 17.56
C THR A 208 31.97 8.21 18.35
N LEU A 209 31.97 9.47 17.90
CA LEU A 209 32.66 10.55 18.60
C LEU A 209 31.99 10.86 19.94
N THR A 210 32.79 11.35 20.87
CA THR A 210 32.36 11.79 22.20
C THR A 210 32.39 13.31 22.28
N ALA A 211 32.00 13.88 23.43
CA ALA A 211 32.15 15.32 23.66
C ALA A 211 33.59 15.73 24.07
N ASN A 212 34.48 14.76 24.28
CA ASN A 212 35.89 15.00 24.60
C ASN A 212 36.72 15.04 23.32
N VAL A 213 38.01 15.35 23.46
CA VAL A 213 38.93 15.25 22.33
C VAL A 213 39.09 13.79 21.92
N ASP A 214 38.72 13.47 20.69
CA ASP A 214 38.87 12.16 20.09
C ASP A 214 40.08 12.11 19.13
N ASN A 215 40.82 11.00 19.16
CA ASN A 215 41.92 10.72 18.24
C ASN A 215 41.65 9.37 17.57
N ILE A 216 40.88 9.40 16.49
CA ILE A 216 40.45 8.23 15.75
C ILE A 216 41.54 7.86 14.74
N GLN A 217 41.95 6.60 14.79
CA GLN A 217 42.78 5.95 13.78
C GLN A 217 41.98 4.77 13.27
N GLY A 218 41.52 4.86 12.03
CA GLY A 218 40.84 3.80 11.33
C GLY A 218 41.78 2.68 10.92
N THR A 219 41.16 1.62 10.42
CA THR A 219 41.73 0.34 10.03
C THR A 219 42.16 0.38 8.56
N SER A 220 42.22 -0.79 7.92
CA SER A 220 42.49 -0.92 6.49
C SER A 220 41.25 -1.31 5.68
N GLY A 221 40.09 -1.41 6.33
CA GLY A 221 38.79 -1.58 5.69
C GLY A 221 37.90 -0.37 5.94
N ASP A 222 36.80 -0.28 5.20
CA ASP A 222 35.92 0.91 5.15
C ASP A 222 35.33 1.29 6.52
N ASP A 223 35.90 2.32 7.15
CA ASP A 223 35.48 2.78 8.46
C ASP A 223 34.32 3.78 8.38
N THR A 224 33.48 3.81 9.42
CA THR A 224 32.42 4.79 9.59
C THR A 224 32.61 5.57 10.88
N VAL A 225 32.80 6.88 10.78
CA VAL A 225 32.81 7.80 11.92
C VAL A 225 31.44 8.46 12.06
N ILE A 226 30.84 8.37 13.24
CA ILE A 226 29.55 8.98 13.57
C ILE A 226 29.80 10.17 14.50
N ALA A 227 29.52 11.36 13.99
CA ALA A 227 29.51 12.61 14.71
C ALA A 227 28.07 13.13 14.81
N GLY A 228 27.62 13.40 16.02
CA GLY A 228 26.26 13.89 16.27
C GLY A 228 26.20 14.96 17.34
N PRO A 229 24.98 15.42 17.69
CA PRO A 229 24.79 16.16 18.93
C PRO A 229 25.28 15.28 20.09
N GLY A 230 26.01 15.86 21.05
CA GLY A 230 26.26 15.17 22.31
C GLY A 230 24.95 14.90 23.08
N SER A 231 25.02 14.78 24.40
CA SER A 231 23.81 14.83 25.25
C SER A 231 22.91 16.00 24.85
N ALA A 232 21.58 15.84 24.90
CA ALA A 232 20.61 16.85 24.44
C ALA A 232 20.94 18.27 24.97
N GLY A 233 21.19 19.20 24.04
CA GLY A 233 21.60 20.58 24.35
C GLY A 233 23.11 20.80 24.62
N GLY A 234 23.95 19.78 24.40
CA GLY A 234 25.41 19.82 24.55
C GLY A 234 26.17 20.24 23.29
N VAL A 235 27.49 20.42 23.42
CA VAL A 235 28.42 20.70 22.30
C VAL A 235 28.37 19.54 21.30
N HIS A 236 28.41 19.85 20.01
CA HIS A 236 28.53 18.85 18.95
C HIS A 236 29.77 17.97 19.20
N THR A 237 29.65 16.65 19.02
CA THR A 237 30.74 15.70 19.32
C THR A 237 31.98 15.92 18.44
N LEU A 238 31.79 16.39 17.21
CA LEU A 238 32.89 16.86 16.36
C LEU A 238 33.38 18.25 16.78
N GLY A 239 34.40 18.27 17.64
CA GLY A 239 35.14 19.45 18.06
C GLY A 239 36.35 19.76 17.18
N ALA A 240 36.82 21.01 17.23
CA ALA A 240 38.00 21.45 16.46
C ALA A 240 39.34 20.84 16.94
N SER A 241 39.33 20.12 18.07
CA SER A 241 40.51 19.43 18.59
C SER A 241 40.57 17.96 18.20
N ASP A 242 39.49 17.41 17.65
CA ASP A 242 39.46 16.01 17.24
C ASP A 242 40.38 15.80 16.04
N VAL A 243 40.98 14.62 15.99
CA VAL A 243 41.82 14.16 14.88
C VAL A 243 41.26 12.84 14.40
N ILE A 244 40.93 12.79 13.11
CA ILE A 244 40.35 11.61 12.48
C ILE A 244 41.26 11.22 11.32
N ASN A 245 41.75 10.00 11.35
CA ASN A 245 42.44 9.38 10.21
C ASN A 245 41.64 8.13 9.84
N GLY A 246 41.02 8.07 8.66
CA GLY A 246 40.27 6.87 8.26
C GLY A 246 41.17 5.67 7.96
N GLY A 247 42.44 5.89 7.64
CA GLY A 247 43.36 4.80 7.36
C GLY A 247 43.35 4.44 5.87
N ALA A 248 43.21 3.15 5.57
CA ALA A 248 43.05 2.66 4.20
C ALA A 248 41.64 2.07 4.03
N GLY A 249 41.15 2.03 2.80
CA GLY A 249 39.74 1.73 2.51
C GLY A 249 39.01 2.96 2.01
N THR A 250 37.69 2.87 1.85
CA THR A 250 36.81 4.02 1.57
C THR A 250 36.11 4.43 2.85
N ASP A 251 36.61 5.48 3.49
CA ASP A 251 36.19 5.86 4.83
C ASP A 251 35.13 6.96 4.80
N LYS A 252 34.16 6.85 5.71
CA LYS A 252 33.00 7.75 5.76
C LYS A 252 32.85 8.41 7.12
N ILE A 253 32.50 9.69 7.13
CA ILE A 253 31.96 10.37 8.31
C ILE A 253 30.49 10.77 8.11
N ILE A 254 29.67 10.54 9.12
CA ILE A 254 28.29 11.02 9.22
C ILE A 254 28.24 12.13 10.26
N ILE A 255 27.80 13.32 9.88
CA ILE A 255 27.70 14.52 10.70
C ILE A 255 26.22 14.88 10.83
N THR A 256 25.64 14.69 12.01
CA THR A 256 24.24 15.04 12.28
C THR A 256 24.18 16.22 13.26
N SER A 257 23.55 17.34 12.87
CA SER A 257 23.24 18.43 13.81
C SER A 257 21.90 18.20 14.51
N GLN A 258 21.54 18.94 15.57
CA GLN A 258 20.25 18.78 16.27
C GLN A 258 19.41 20.06 16.30
N ALA A 259 18.07 19.89 16.31
CA ALA A 259 17.11 20.96 16.52
C ALA A 259 17.35 21.72 17.84
N GLY A 260 17.66 23.02 17.73
CA GLY A 260 17.87 23.93 18.86
C GLY A 260 19.27 24.56 18.91
N LEU A 261 20.24 24.02 18.17
CA LEU A 261 21.57 24.61 18.00
C LEU A 261 21.55 25.57 16.80
N LEU A 262 21.56 26.88 17.06
CA LEU A 262 21.52 27.90 16.00
C LEU A 262 22.89 28.01 15.33
N GLY A 263 23.04 27.43 14.15
CA GLY A 263 24.16 27.69 13.24
C GLY A 263 25.52 27.17 13.73
N GLU A 264 25.80 25.89 13.47
CA GLU A 264 27.08 25.26 13.82
C GLU A 264 28.18 25.61 12.82
N ASN A 265 29.41 25.72 13.30
CA ASN A 265 30.61 25.85 12.48
C ASN A 265 31.65 24.81 12.93
N LEU A 266 31.65 23.68 12.23
CA LEU A 266 32.49 22.51 12.50
C LEU A 266 33.80 22.67 11.72
N VAL A 267 34.95 22.45 12.37
CA VAL A 267 36.27 22.57 11.73
C VAL A 267 37.05 21.28 11.95
N PRO A 268 36.67 20.18 11.28
CA PRO A 268 37.27 18.88 11.51
C PRO A 268 38.71 18.80 10.99
N ARG A 269 39.53 17.97 11.65
CA ARG A 269 40.89 17.62 11.20
C ARG A 269 40.86 16.18 10.73
N MET A 270 40.77 15.98 9.41
CA MET A 270 40.56 14.67 8.82
C MET A 270 41.62 14.36 7.77
N THR A 271 42.13 13.14 7.78
CA THR A 271 42.99 12.58 6.72
C THR A 271 42.42 11.22 6.31
N SER A 272 42.50 10.88 5.02
CA SER A 272 41.94 9.61 4.50
C SER A 272 40.49 9.39 4.95
N VAL A 273 39.62 10.38 4.73
CA VAL A 273 38.18 10.24 4.89
C VAL A 273 37.55 10.72 3.60
N GLU A 274 37.13 9.78 2.77
CA GLU A 274 36.73 10.02 1.39
C GLU A 274 35.30 10.54 1.30
N GLN A 275 34.40 10.09 2.18
CA GLN A 275 32.98 10.43 2.11
C GLN A 275 32.49 11.20 3.34
N VAL A 276 31.93 12.39 3.12
CA VAL A 276 31.40 13.26 4.19
C VAL A 276 29.90 13.43 4.01
N PHE A 277 29.09 12.87 4.91
CA PHE A 277 27.63 13.01 4.93
C PHE A 277 27.21 13.99 6.01
N VAL A 278 26.43 15.00 5.65
CA VAL A 278 25.91 16.02 6.57
C VAL A 278 24.39 15.96 6.58
N GLN A 279 23.82 15.60 7.73
CA GLN A 279 22.40 15.69 8.03
C GLN A 279 22.15 16.86 8.98
N ALA A 280 21.74 18.00 8.42
CA ALA A 280 21.39 19.16 9.21
C ALA A 280 19.92 19.11 9.63
N VAL A 281 19.63 19.03 10.94
CA VAL A 281 18.26 19.13 11.46
C VAL A 281 18.12 20.31 12.42
N GLY A 282 17.04 21.09 12.29
CA GLY A 282 16.78 22.26 13.14
C GLY A 282 16.73 23.61 12.43
N ALA A 283 16.85 24.69 13.19
CA ALA A 283 16.86 26.05 12.66
C ALA A 283 18.31 26.57 12.53
N GLY A 284 18.69 27.00 11.33
CA GLY A 284 20.02 27.57 11.06
C GLY A 284 20.75 26.87 9.92
N THR A 285 22.02 27.25 9.72
CA THR A 285 22.91 26.61 8.72
C THR A 285 23.99 25.82 9.45
N THR A 286 24.10 24.53 9.18
CA THR A 286 25.26 23.73 9.61
C THR A 286 26.41 23.99 8.63
N THR A 287 27.50 24.56 9.13
CA THR A 287 28.71 24.84 8.37
C THR A 287 29.80 23.83 8.70
N VAL A 288 30.38 23.19 7.68
CA VAL A 288 31.56 22.32 7.82
C VAL A 288 32.73 22.97 7.08
N ASN A 289 33.82 23.23 7.80
CA ASN A 289 35.00 23.91 7.29
C ASN A 289 36.13 22.90 7.04
N MET A 290 36.39 22.65 5.76
CA MET A 290 37.31 21.62 5.27
C MET A 290 38.78 22.06 5.25
N ILE A 291 39.13 23.19 5.89
CA ILE A 291 40.49 23.75 5.83
C ILE A 291 41.59 22.78 6.33
N ASN A 292 41.25 21.89 7.26
CA ASN A 292 42.17 20.89 7.81
C ASN A 292 41.82 19.46 7.36
N THR A 293 41.18 19.32 6.20
CA THR A 293 40.81 18.02 5.63
C THR A 293 41.59 17.76 4.34
N THR A 294 42.09 16.52 4.19
CA THR A 294 42.74 16.01 2.96
C THR A 294 42.16 14.65 2.60
N GLY A 295 41.99 14.36 1.31
CA GLY A 295 41.47 13.07 0.81
C GLY A 295 39.95 13.00 0.64
N ALA A 296 39.21 14.07 0.91
CA ALA A 296 37.75 14.07 0.73
C ALA A 296 37.37 14.04 -0.76
N GLN A 297 36.64 13.02 -1.17
CA GLN A 297 36.23 12.76 -2.56
C GLN A 297 34.73 13.00 -2.78
N GLU A 298 33.90 12.86 -1.74
CA GLU A 298 32.45 13.02 -1.81
C GLU A 298 31.92 13.84 -0.64
N LEU A 299 31.04 14.79 -0.93
CA LEU A 299 30.38 15.65 0.05
C LEU A 299 28.88 15.56 -0.13
N TRP A 300 28.16 15.09 0.87
CA TRP A 300 26.72 14.81 0.77
C TRP A 300 25.91 15.67 1.72
N ASN A 301 24.89 16.33 1.18
CA ASN A 301 23.74 16.77 1.95
C ASN A 301 22.74 15.63 2.07
N ASP A 302 22.59 15.06 3.27
CA ASP A 302 21.86 13.82 3.51
C ASP A 302 20.61 14.06 4.36
N ASN A 303 19.43 14.04 3.73
CA ASN A 303 18.13 14.15 4.37
C ASN A 303 17.99 15.37 5.32
N SER A 304 18.66 16.47 4.98
CA SER A 304 18.64 17.67 5.82
C SER A 304 17.29 18.39 5.79
N THR A 305 16.89 18.86 6.97
CA THR A 305 15.74 19.76 7.18
C THR A 305 16.15 21.20 7.48
N ALA A 306 17.45 21.48 7.46
CA ALA A 306 18.07 22.79 7.58
C ALA A 306 19.13 23.03 6.46
N ASN A 307 19.70 24.24 6.38
CA ASN A 307 20.73 24.54 5.38
C ASN A 307 22.06 23.85 5.71
N VAL A 308 22.77 23.38 4.69
CA VAL A 308 24.13 22.86 4.78
C VAL A 308 25.08 23.77 4.02
N ARG A 309 26.22 24.12 4.63
CA ARG A 309 27.30 24.86 3.98
C ARG A 309 28.63 24.15 4.19
N ILE A 310 29.33 23.82 3.11
CA ILE A 310 30.72 23.39 3.14
C ILE A 310 31.61 24.57 2.76
N THR A 311 32.69 24.80 3.50
CA THR A 311 33.63 25.91 3.26
C THR A 311 35.07 25.43 3.18
N ASN A 312 35.92 26.21 2.50
CA ASN A 312 37.35 25.94 2.35
C ASN A 312 37.68 24.55 1.78
N LEU A 313 36.89 24.04 0.84
CA LEU A 313 37.21 22.80 0.14
C LEU A 313 38.49 22.99 -0.72
N GLN A 314 39.55 22.26 -0.40
CA GLN A 314 40.86 22.40 -1.04
C GLN A 314 41.04 21.49 -2.27
N GLU A 315 40.43 20.30 -2.23
CA GLU A 315 40.55 19.26 -3.24
C GLU A 315 39.22 19.09 -4.00
N LYS A 316 39.28 18.54 -5.22
CA LYS A 316 38.07 18.32 -6.03
C LYS A 316 37.27 17.18 -5.41
N ALA A 317 35.98 17.42 -5.18
CA ALA A 317 35.04 16.41 -4.68
C ALA A 317 33.74 16.42 -5.49
N THR A 318 33.08 15.27 -5.56
CA THR A 318 31.69 15.15 -6.01
C THR A 318 30.78 15.74 -4.95
N ILE A 319 29.79 16.52 -5.38
CA ILE A 319 28.81 17.15 -4.49
C ILE A 319 27.48 16.40 -4.62
N GLY A 320 27.05 15.77 -3.55
CA GLY A 320 25.88 14.90 -3.50
C GLY A 320 24.71 15.49 -2.72
N VAL A 321 23.49 15.21 -3.17
CA VAL A 321 22.27 15.43 -2.38
C VAL A 321 21.47 14.14 -2.34
N ARG A 322 21.14 13.68 -1.14
CA ARG A 322 20.27 12.52 -0.90
C ARG A 322 19.05 12.96 -0.11
N GLY A 323 17.85 12.77 -0.67
CA GLY A 323 16.60 13.17 -0.02
C GLY A 323 16.49 14.67 0.31
N GLY A 324 15.77 15.00 1.38
CA GLY A 324 15.53 16.37 1.85
C GLY A 324 14.04 16.75 1.90
N ASN A 325 13.75 18.00 2.26
CA ASN A 325 12.39 18.54 2.38
C ASN A 325 12.08 19.68 1.39
N GLY A 326 13.00 19.97 0.47
CA GLY A 326 12.85 21.00 -0.56
C GLY A 326 12.99 22.45 -0.08
N ALA A 327 13.15 22.70 1.21
CA ALA A 327 13.14 24.06 1.76
C ALA A 327 14.54 24.66 1.95
N ASN A 328 15.59 23.85 1.86
CA ASN A 328 16.92 24.21 2.33
C ASN A 328 17.97 24.31 1.23
N ASN A 329 18.96 25.16 1.45
CA ASN A 329 20.11 25.34 0.58
C ASN A 329 21.21 24.35 0.93
N TYR A 330 21.85 23.83 -0.12
CA TYR A 330 23.15 23.19 -0.01
C TYR A 330 24.19 24.04 -0.75
N THR A 331 25.15 24.58 -0.01
CA THR A 331 26.21 25.43 -0.57
C THR A 331 27.58 24.82 -0.33
N VAL A 332 28.45 24.82 -1.35
CA VAL A 332 29.85 24.40 -1.25
C VAL A 332 30.77 25.51 -1.73
N GLU A 333 31.70 25.95 -0.89
CA GLU A 333 32.75 26.91 -1.25
C GLU A 333 34.08 26.19 -1.50
N ALA A 334 34.53 26.21 -2.76
CA ALA A 334 35.69 25.51 -3.27
C ALA A 334 36.80 26.45 -3.72
N ALA A 335 38.03 26.15 -3.28
CA ALA A 335 39.25 26.84 -3.70
C ALA A 335 39.52 26.69 -5.21
N ALA A 336 40.44 27.49 -5.76
CA ALA A 336 40.74 27.44 -7.20
C ALA A 336 41.28 26.07 -7.67
N ALA A 337 42.05 25.38 -6.84
CA ALA A 337 42.60 24.06 -7.15
C ALA A 337 41.52 22.97 -7.24
N ALA A 338 40.50 23.04 -6.37
CA ALA A 338 39.36 22.12 -6.36
C ALA A 338 38.45 22.28 -7.60
N ARG A 339 38.57 23.39 -8.35
CA ARG A 339 37.67 23.73 -9.48
C ARG A 339 38.24 23.42 -10.86
N ILE A 340 39.21 22.52 -10.95
CA ILE A 340 39.80 22.11 -12.23
C ILE A 340 38.90 21.04 -12.88
N GLY A 341 38.55 21.26 -14.16
CA GLY A 341 37.70 20.36 -14.94
C GLY A 341 36.21 20.56 -14.68
N ASP A 342 35.43 19.49 -14.86
CA ASP A 342 33.97 19.50 -14.73
C ASP A 342 33.53 19.30 -13.27
N LEU A 343 32.46 19.97 -12.83
CA LEU A 343 31.81 19.69 -11.55
C LEU A 343 31.06 18.36 -11.64
N ALA A 344 31.28 17.46 -10.69
CA ALA A 344 30.44 16.27 -10.52
C ALA A 344 29.38 16.53 -9.45
N VAL A 345 28.12 16.28 -9.81
CA VAL A 345 26.96 16.36 -8.90
C VAL A 345 26.27 15.00 -8.88
N ALA A 346 25.95 14.49 -7.70
CA ALA A 346 25.16 13.27 -7.54
C ALA A 346 23.80 13.60 -6.89
N LEU A 347 22.70 13.13 -7.46
CA LEU A 347 21.35 13.34 -6.95
C LEU A 347 20.65 12.01 -6.71
N ASP A 348 20.40 11.70 -5.44
CA ASP A 348 19.80 10.44 -5.01
C ASP A 348 18.44 10.72 -4.35
N GLY A 349 17.38 10.75 -5.17
CA GLY A 349 16.05 11.13 -4.71
C GLY A 349 16.01 12.52 -4.07
N ALA A 350 16.81 13.46 -4.58
CA ALA A 350 17.06 14.74 -3.94
C ALA A 350 15.80 15.63 -3.89
N ASP A 351 15.56 16.31 -2.76
CA ASP A 351 14.57 17.38 -2.65
C ASP A 351 15.17 18.56 -1.87
N VAL A 352 15.67 19.55 -2.61
CA VAL A 352 16.47 20.66 -2.09
C VAL A 352 16.03 21.99 -2.70
N LEU A 353 16.22 23.11 -2.00
CA LEU A 353 15.91 24.43 -2.55
C LEU A 353 16.95 24.84 -3.58
N ASN A 354 18.21 25.00 -3.17
CA ASN A 354 19.30 25.37 -4.08
C ASN A 354 20.48 24.43 -3.89
N VAL A 355 21.17 24.11 -4.99
CA VAL A 355 22.51 23.52 -4.98
C VAL A 355 23.46 24.55 -5.55
N THR A 356 24.36 25.07 -4.71
CA THR A 356 25.19 26.22 -5.05
C THR A 356 26.66 25.93 -4.81
N VAL A 357 27.51 26.27 -5.78
CA VAL A 357 28.96 26.31 -5.64
C VAL A 357 29.44 27.76 -5.67
N ASN A 358 30.22 28.16 -4.65
CA ASN A 358 30.82 29.48 -4.50
C ASN A 358 29.83 30.64 -4.61
N ASP A 359 29.05 30.86 -3.55
CA ASP A 359 28.10 31.97 -3.43
C ASP A 359 28.77 33.32 -3.11
N GLY A 360 29.60 33.82 -4.03
CA GLY A 360 30.30 35.11 -3.90
C GLY A 360 29.80 36.20 -4.85
N THR A 361 29.67 37.45 -4.37
CA THR A 361 29.28 38.59 -5.20
C THR A 361 30.21 38.84 -6.40
N ALA A 362 29.59 39.18 -7.54
CA ALA A 362 30.11 39.73 -8.81
C ALA A 362 31.24 38.99 -9.57
N ALA A 363 32.03 38.11 -8.95
CA ALA A 363 33.08 37.35 -9.65
C ALA A 363 32.80 35.84 -9.75
N ARG A 364 31.70 35.33 -9.16
CA ARG A 364 31.20 33.93 -9.11
C ARG A 364 32.13 32.91 -9.80
N ALA A 365 33.29 32.68 -9.19
CA ALA A 365 34.30 31.78 -9.72
C ALA A 365 33.77 30.36 -9.61
N GLY A 366 33.37 29.78 -10.73
CA GLY A 366 32.68 28.50 -10.79
C GLY A 366 33.34 27.51 -11.73
N TYR A 367 32.54 26.51 -12.11
CA TYR A 367 32.85 25.52 -13.12
C TYR A 367 32.27 25.95 -14.48
N ALA A 368 32.97 25.61 -15.55
CA ALA A 368 32.48 25.85 -16.92
C ALA A 368 31.46 24.78 -17.37
N SER A 369 31.48 23.63 -16.71
CA SER A 369 30.73 22.42 -17.05
C SER A 369 30.37 21.67 -15.77
N THR A 370 29.20 21.04 -15.78
CA THR A 370 28.76 20.13 -14.71
C THR A 370 28.20 18.85 -15.31
N THR A 371 28.45 17.73 -14.64
CA THR A 371 27.80 16.44 -14.88
C THR A 371 26.95 16.10 -13.66
N ILE A 372 25.68 15.78 -13.89
CA ILE A 372 24.71 15.40 -12.86
C ILE A 372 24.41 13.91 -13.07
N ASP A 373 24.71 13.08 -12.08
CA ASP A 373 24.31 11.68 -12.06
C ASP A 373 23.12 11.48 -11.11
N ALA A 374 22.02 10.92 -11.61
CA ALA A 374 20.78 10.78 -10.85
C ALA A 374 20.33 9.31 -10.71
N THR A 375 20.09 8.86 -9.47
CA THR A 375 19.66 7.47 -9.16
C THR A 375 18.20 7.37 -8.68
N GLY A 376 17.50 8.50 -8.59
CA GLY A 376 16.08 8.58 -8.25
C GLY A 376 15.46 9.93 -8.65
N ASN A 377 14.16 10.11 -8.41
CA ASN A 377 13.45 11.34 -8.80
C ASN A 377 13.96 12.52 -7.98
N SER A 378 14.65 13.43 -8.64
CA SER A 378 15.37 14.53 -8.00
C SER A 378 14.80 15.89 -8.41
N VAL A 379 14.58 16.74 -7.42
CA VAL A 379 14.02 18.09 -7.58
C VAL A 379 14.90 19.12 -6.87
N ILE A 380 15.39 20.08 -7.65
CA ILE A 380 15.97 21.34 -7.17
C ILE A 380 14.89 22.41 -7.36
N ARG A 381 14.29 22.87 -6.26
CA ARG A 381 13.11 23.77 -6.30
C ARG A 381 13.43 25.22 -6.63
N GLY A 382 14.69 25.60 -6.48
CA GLY A 382 15.28 26.87 -6.86
C GLY A 382 16.31 26.62 -7.96
N ASN A 383 17.55 27.02 -7.72
CA ASN A 383 18.60 27.08 -8.71
C ASN A 383 19.65 25.98 -8.52
N LEU A 384 20.14 25.48 -9.65
CA LEU A 384 21.44 24.83 -9.74
C LEU A 384 22.47 25.88 -10.17
N ASP A 385 23.37 26.23 -9.26
CA ASP A 385 24.36 27.28 -9.46
C ASP A 385 25.77 26.71 -9.33
N ALA A 386 26.42 26.43 -10.47
CA ALA A 386 27.83 26.02 -10.52
C ALA A 386 28.79 27.22 -10.74
N GLY A 387 28.29 28.45 -10.58
CA GLY A 387 28.98 29.73 -10.82
C GLY A 387 28.77 30.32 -12.23
N ALA A 388 29.26 31.56 -12.44
CA ALA A 388 28.89 32.38 -13.61
C ALA A 388 29.55 31.95 -14.93
N ALA A 389 30.42 30.93 -14.91
CA ALA A 389 31.06 30.38 -16.09
C ALA A 389 30.30 29.18 -16.69
N LEU A 390 29.23 28.71 -16.05
CA LEU A 390 28.55 27.48 -16.44
C LEU A 390 28.01 27.57 -17.87
N ASN A 391 28.51 26.70 -18.74
CA ASN A 391 28.21 26.67 -20.16
C ASN A 391 27.65 25.32 -20.61
N LYS A 392 28.04 24.22 -19.97
CA LYS A 392 27.55 22.87 -20.27
C LYS A 392 26.95 22.19 -19.04
N VAL A 393 25.78 21.58 -19.20
CA VAL A 393 25.16 20.68 -18.22
C VAL A 393 25.00 19.31 -18.88
N THR A 394 25.63 18.28 -18.33
CA THR A 394 25.45 16.88 -18.73
C THR A 394 24.63 16.16 -17.67
N ILE A 395 23.70 15.29 -18.05
CA ILE A 395 22.86 14.52 -17.14
C ILE A 395 22.97 13.04 -17.49
N THR A 396 23.22 12.20 -16.50
CA THR A 396 23.32 10.73 -16.59
C THR A 396 22.41 10.07 -15.56
N GLY A 397 22.36 8.73 -15.59
CA GLY A 397 21.72 7.93 -14.56
C GLY A 397 20.26 7.60 -14.84
N GLU A 398 19.69 6.78 -13.96
CA GLU A 398 18.34 6.21 -14.09
C GLU A 398 17.24 7.16 -13.59
N GLY A 399 17.58 8.13 -12.74
CA GLY A 399 16.65 9.04 -12.07
C GLY A 399 16.29 10.28 -12.87
N SER A 400 15.09 10.84 -12.65
CA SER A 400 14.65 12.07 -13.30
C SER A 400 15.25 13.31 -12.63
N VAL A 401 15.57 14.36 -13.39
CA VAL A 401 16.10 15.62 -12.85
C VAL A 401 15.20 16.81 -13.18
N ARG A 402 14.69 17.49 -12.16
CA ARG A 402 13.91 18.73 -12.31
C ARG A 402 14.61 19.90 -11.62
N VAL A 403 14.90 20.95 -12.37
CA VAL A 403 15.29 22.27 -11.80
C VAL A 403 14.16 23.24 -12.08
N VAL A 404 13.52 23.73 -11.01
CA VAL A 404 12.35 24.62 -11.13
C VAL A 404 12.77 26.06 -11.46
N GLY A 405 13.89 26.51 -10.91
CA GLY A 405 14.52 27.77 -11.29
C GLY A 405 15.03 27.74 -12.73
N ASN A 406 15.43 28.91 -13.24
CA ASN A 406 16.10 28.94 -14.54
C ASN A 406 17.53 28.40 -14.38
N LEU A 407 18.00 27.62 -15.35
CA LEU A 407 19.44 27.40 -15.48
C LEU A 407 20.14 28.72 -15.78
N GLU A 408 21.44 28.77 -15.53
CA GLU A 408 22.26 29.96 -15.77
C GLU A 408 22.16 30.41 -17.23
N ALA A 409 22.01 31.72 -17.45
CA ALA A 409 21.80 32.30 -18.78
C ALA A 409 23.01 32.12 -19.73
N THR A 410 24.15 31.65 -19.19
CA THR A 410 25.39 31.31 -19.91
C THR A 410 25.41 29.87 -20.44
N VAL A 411 24.48 29.01 -20.03
CA VAL A 411 24.40 27.61 -20.50
C VAL A 411 24.11 27.59 -22.00
N ARG A 412 24.89 26.85 -22.77
CA ARG A 412 24.72 26.69 -24.23
C ARG A 412 24.52 25.24 -24.63
N THR A 413 24.93 24.29 -23.80
CA THR A 413 24.76 22.87 -24.06
C THR A 413 24.09 22.21 -22.85
N ILE A 414 23.00 21.50 -23.10
CA ILE A 414 22.32 20.63 -22.15
C ILE A 414 22.25 19.26 -22.82
N ASP A 415 22.92 18.28 -22.24
CA ASP A 415 23.09 16.94 -22.80
C ASP A 415 22.64 15.90 -21.79
N ALA A 416 21.41 15.41 -21.95
CA ALA A 416 20.81 14.36 -21.15
C ALA A 416 20.77 13.02 -21.92
N SER A 417 21.54 12.87 -23.00
CA SER A 417 21.50 11.68 -23.88
C SER A 417 21.77 10.35 -23.17
N ALA A 418 22.42 10.39 -22.00
CA ALA A 418 22.72 9.21 -21.17
C ALA A 418 21.80 9.10 -19.93
N ASN A 419 20.77 9.94 -19.81
CA ASN A 419 19.79 9.89 -18.73
C ASN A 419 18.57 9.06 -19.16
N LYS A 420 18.05 8.24 -18.25
CA LYS A 420 16.87 7.39 -18.51
C LYS A 420 15.61 7.84 -17.79
N GLY A 421 15.74 8.72 -16.80
CA GLY A 421 14.62 9.19 -15.98
C GLY A 421 13.86 10.40 -16.54
N GLY A 422 14.48 11.14 -17.47
CA GLY A 422 13.96 12.37 -18.06
C GLY A 422 14.34 13.63 -17.27
N VAL A 423 14.37 14.77 -17.97
CA VAL A 423 14.73 16.08 -17.41
C VAL A 423 13.60 17.11 -17.54
N ASN A 424 13.56 18.09 -16.64
CA ASN A 424 12.64 19.21 -16.73
C ASN A 424 13.33 20.51 -16.35
N PHE A 425 13.70 21.30 -17.36
CA PHE A 425 14.48 22.52 -17.19
C PHE A 425 13.80 23.75 -17.78
N ASN A 426 14.09 24.89 -17.15
CA ASN A 426 13.70 26.20 -17.62
C ASN A 426 14.93 27.00 -18.02
N ILE A 427 14.91 27.55 -19.24
CA ILE A 427 15.97 28.38 -19.82
C ILE A 427 15.39 29.68 -20.40
N ALA A 428 14.24 30.13 -19.90
CA ALA A 428 13.55 31.32 -20.41
C ALA A 428 14.35 32.63 -20.29
N ASN A 429 15.42 32.65 -19.49
CA ASN A 429 16.37 33.76 -19.35
C ASN A 429 17.55 33.70 -20.34
N ASN A 430 17.64 32.65 -21.16
CA ASN A 430 18.80 32.37 -21.98
C ASN A 430 18.65 32.96 -23.39
N THR A 431 19.28 34.10 -23.64
CA THR A 431 19.21 34.81 -24.94
C THR A 431 20.25 34.33 -25.95
N GLY A 432 21.13 33.40 -25.57
CA GLY A 432 22.08 32.78 -26.49
C GLY A 432 21.52 31.52 -27.12
N ASN A 433 22.24 30.98 -28.10
CA ASN A 433 21.81 29.77 -28.79
C ASN A 433 22.12 28.53 -27.94
N VAL A 434 21.13 27.69 -27.72
CA VAL A 434 21.20 26.49 -26.88
C VAL A 434 21.07 25.23 -27.74
N THR A 435 21.91 24.25 -27.45
CA THR A 435 21.74 22.86 -27.90
C THR A 435 21.22 22.06 -26.72
N PHE A 436 20.03 21.49 -26.87
CA PHE A 436 19.38 20.58 -25.94
C PHE A 436 19.27 19.20 -26.59
N THR A 437 19.73 18.17 -25.89
CA THR A 437 19.56 16.76 -26.25
C THR A 437 18.98 16.03 -25.04
N GLY A 438 17.78 15.47 -25.19
CA GLY A 438 17.13 14.62 -24.21
C GLY A 438 17.67 13.18 -24.18
N GLY A 439 17.20 12.40 -23.22
CA GLY A 439 17.57 11.03 -22.93
C GLY A 439 16.50 10.02 -23.36
N ASP A 440 16.34 8.93 -22.58
CA ASP A 440 15.30 7.90 -22.83
C ASP A 440 13.98 8.17 -22.08
N GLY A 441 14.00 9.09 -21.12
CA GLY A 441 12.84 9.46 -20.30
C GLY A 441 12.07 10.65 -20.88
N ASN A 442 10.88 10.94 -20.35
CA ASN A 442 10.08 12.07 -20.85
C ASN A 442 10.73 13.41 -20.50
N ASP A 443 11.24 14.10 -21.51
CA ASP A 443 11.99 15.32 -21.35
C ASP A 443 11.15 16.57 -21.53
N ARG A 444 11.54 17.65 -20.83
CA ARG A 444 10.92 18.97 -20.99
C ARG A 444 11.96 20.07 -20.93
N ILE A 445 12.00 20.88 -21.99
CA ILE A 445 12.81 22.10 -22.05
C ILE A 445 11.92 23.33 -22.31
N ASN A 446 12.03 24.34 -21.45
CA ASN A 446 11.26 25.58 -21.59
C ASN A 446 12.14 26.75 -22.02
N PHE A 447 11.96 27.18 -23.27
CA PHE A 447 12.65 28.32 -23.86
C PHE A 447 12.01 29.67 -23.52
N GLY A 448 10.81 29.73 -22.91
CA GLY A 448 10.16 31.01 -22.67
C GLY A 448 10.02 31.80 -23.97
N ASN A 449 10.68 32.96 -24.12
CA ASN A 449 10.67 33.77 -25.35
C ASN A 449 11.90 33.61 -26.26
N THR A 450 12.85 32.71 -25.93
CA THR A 450 14.20 32.78 -26.48
C THR A 450 14.49 31.84 -27.64
N LEU A 451 13.59 30.88 -27.92
CA LEU A 451 13.71 29.95 -29.05
C LEU A 451 13.83 30.71 -30.39
N ASN A 452 14.86 30.37 -31.16
CA ASN A 452 15.20 30.93 -32.46
C ASN A 452 15.77 29.86 -33.42
N LEU A 453 16.07 30.25 -34.66
CA LEU A 453 16.48 29.30 -35.73
C LEU A 453 17.89 28.69 -35.54
N GLN A 454 18.70 29.22 -34.62
CA GLN A 454 20.03 28.70 -34.29
C GLN A 454 20.01 27.74 -33.10
N ASP A 455 18.92 27.71 -32.32
CA ASP A 455 18.74 26.71 -31.27
C ASP A 455 18.55 25.33 -31.88
N LYS A 456 19.05 24.32 -31.16
CA LYS A 456 18.89 22.91 -31.51
C LYS A 456 18.20 22.19 -30.36
N VAL A 457 17.10 21.53 -30.67
CA VAL A 457 16.34 20.74 -29.70
C VAL A 457 16.17 19.35 -30.27
N ASP A 458 16.67 18.37 -29.55
CA ASP A 458 16.40 16.96 -29.78
C ASP A 458 15.81 16.41 -28.50
N GLY A 459 14.54 15.97 -28.50
CA GLY A 459 13.90 15.46 -27.29
C GLY A 459 14.40 14.08 -26.85
N GLY A 460 15.08 13.33 -27.73
CA GLY A 460 15.55 11.98 -27.41
C GLY A 460 14.48 10.92 -27.65
N ALA A 461 14.40 9.92 -26.78
CA ALA A 461 13.33 8.95 -26.75
C ALA A 461 12.41 9.24 -25.55
N GLY A 462 11.15 8.82 -25.64
CA GLY A 462 10.16 9.16 -24.63
C GLY A 462 9.06 10.02 -25.24
N ARG A 463 8.38 10.80 -24.40
CA ARG A 463 7.32 11.73 -24.80
C ARG A 463 7.69 13.14 -24.39
N ASP A 464 8.27 13.87 -25.33
CA ASP A 464 9.07 15.04 -25.03
C ASP A 464 8.30 16.34 -25.27
N ILE A 465 8.62 17.34 -24.44
CA ILE A 465 7.91 18.61 -24.35
C ILE A 465 8.86 19.76 -24.68
N LEU A 466 8.59 20.42 -25.81
CA LEU A 466 9.14 21.75 -26.09
C LEU A 466 8.16 22.81 -25.58
N ALA A 467 8.58 23.56 -24.56
CA ALA A 467 7.81 24.67 -24.02
C ALA A 467 8.31 26.03 -24.51
N VAL A 468 7.37 26.85 -24.99
CA VAL A 468 7.58 28.22 -25.48
C VAL A 468 6.53 29.17 -24.90
N ASN A 469 6.77 30.47 -25.02
CA ASN A 469 5.82 31.47 -24.54
C ASN A 469 4.63 31.62 -25.49
N SER A 470 4.85 31.61 -26.80
CA SER A 470 3.77 31.81 -27.78
C SER A 470 4.06 31.23 -29.15
N GLN A 471 3.02 31.19 -29.99
CA GLN A 471 3.12 30.69 -31.36
C GLN A 471 4.09 31.49 -32.24
N ALA A 472 4.46 32.71 -31.86
CA ALA A 472 5.40 33.56 -32.61
C ALA A 472 6.81 32.96 -32.74
N GLN A 473 7.15 32.02 -31.87
CA GLN A 473 8.45 31.35 -31.82
C GLN A 473 8.51 30.12 -32.72
N ILE A 474 7.36 29.65 -33.20
CA ILE A 474 7.25 28.49 -34.07
C ILE A 474 7.34 28.99 -35.52
N GLN A 475 8.57 28.98 -36.04
CA GLN A 475 8.92 29.58 -37.33
C GLN A 475 9.48 28.51 -38.28
N PRO A 476 9.35 28.69 -39.61
CA PRO A 476 9.97 27.78 -40.57
C PRO A 476 11.50 27.77 -40.43
N GLY A 477 12.10 26.57 -40.41
CA GLY A 477 13.54 26.38 -40.32
C GLY A 477 14.09 26.15 -38.90
N LEU A 478 13.21 26.00 -37.90
CA LEU A 478 13.59 25.52 -36.57
C LEU A 478 14.28 24.15 -36.65
N GLN A 479 15.30 23.94 -35.81
CA GLN A 479 16.04 22.69 -35.70
C GLN A 479 15.53 21.91 -34.48
N VAL A 480 14.32 21.36 -34.61
CA VAL A 480 13.65 20.58 -33.56
C VAL A 480 13.36 19.17 -34.09
N SER A 481 13.76 18.15 -33.34
CA SER A 481 13.48 16.73 -33.61
C SER A 481 13.00 16.03 -32.34
N ASN A 482 12.30 14.90 -32.51
CA ASN A 482 11.83 14.04 -31.42
C ASN A 482 11.08 14.83 -30.34
N VAL A 483 10.04 15.57 -30.74
CA VAL A 483 9.19 16.32 -29.82
C VAL A 483 7.74 16.02 -30.18
N GLU A 484 7.02 15.40 -29.25
CA GLU A 484 5.61 15.02 -29.42
C GLU A 484 4.67 16.12 -28.90
N VAL A 485 5.11 16.88 -27.88
CA VAL A 485 4.29 17.88 -27.21
C VAL A 485 4.87 19.28 -27.40
N LEU A 486 4.09 20.14 -28.05
CA LEU A 486 4.36 21.57 -28.09
C LEU A 486 3.53 22.29 -27.02
N GLU A 487 4.19 22.83 -26.01
CA GLU A 487 3.57 23.57 -24.91
C GLU A 487 3.75 25.09 -25.10
N LEU A 488 2.65 25.83 -25.04
CA LEU A 488 2.60 27.28 -25.17
C LEU A 488 2.03 27.91 -23.90
N ASN A 489 2.69 28.93 -23.38
CA ASN A 489 2.10 29.77 -22.32
C ASN A 489 0.87 30.54 -22.84
N THR A 490 0.96 31.09 -24.05
CA THR A 490 -0.07 31.90 -24.70
C THR A 490 -0.29 31.45 -26.14
N LEU A 491 -1.56 31.31 -26.55
CA LEU A 491 -1.97 31.16 -27.95
C LEU A 491 -2.94 32.28 -28.33
N ASN A 492 -2.45 33.24 -29.12
CA ASN A 492 -3.23 34.39 -29.59
C ASN A 492 -2.90 34.72 -31.06
N GLY A 493 -3.36 33.85 -31.97
CA GLY A 493 -3.05 33.90 -33.39
C GLY A 493 -2.88 32.50 -33.98
N THR A 494 -2.23 32.41 -35.15
CA THR A 494 -2.08 31.16 -35.89
C THR A 494 -0.77 30.45 -35.58
N LEU A 495 -0.87 29.20 -35.15
CA LEU A 495 0.20 28.22 -35.00
C LEU A 495 0.14 27.23 -36.16
N ASN A 496 1.28 26.89 -36.75
CA ASN A 496 1.41 25.73 -37.63
C ASN A 496 2.28 24.68 -36.93
N ALA A 497 1.64 23.68 -36.32
CA ALA A 497 2.32 22.64 -35.55
C ALA A 497 3.20 21.75 -36.45
N ALA A 498 2.85 21.59 -37.72
CA ALA A 498 3.61 20.80 -38.69
C ALA A 498 5.01 21.38 -39.02
N LEU A 499 5.35 22.58 -38.52
CA LEU A 499 6.72 23.10 -38.58
C LEU A 499 7.68 22.35 -37.65
N ILE A 500 7.16 21.59 -36.69
CA ILE A 500 7.92 20.65 -35.86
C ILE A 500 7.38 19.26 -36.18
N ALA A 501 8.24 18.42 -36.77
CA ALA A 501 7.85 17.05 -37.10
C ALA A 501 7.64 16.23 -35.82
N GLY A 502 6.61 15.38 -35.82
CA GLY A 502 6.31 14.49 -34.69
C GLY A 502 5.32 15.05 -33.66
N VAL A 503 5.01 16.36 -33.70
CA VAL A 503 4.05 16.95 -32.75
C VAL A 503 2.66 16.35 -32.94
N ASP A 504 2.18 15.65 -31.91
CA ASP A 504 0.84 15.10 -31.82
C ASP A 504 0.00 15.79 -30.73
N GLU A 505 0.61 16.57 -29.84
CA GLU A 505 -0.08 17.34 -28.80
C GLU A 505 0.31 18.82 -28.81
N VAL A 506 -0.70 19.69 -28.78
CA VAL A 506 -0.53 21.13 -28.53
C VAL A 506 -1.19 21.47 -27.21
N ARG A 507 -0.43 22.05 -26.28
CA ARG A 507 -0.89 22.42 -24.93
C ARG A 507 -0.81 23.93 -24.71
N VAL A 508 -1.90 24.55 -24.29
CA VAL A 508 -1.96 25.97 -23.89
C VAL A 508 -2.14 26.07 -22.38
N THR A 509 -1.17 26.67 -21.67
CA THR A 509 -1.14 26.60 -20.21
C THR A 509 -1.74 27.81 -19.49
N ASN A 510 -1.82 28.99 -20.12
CA ASN A 510 -2.25 30.20 -19.40
C ASN A 510 -3.23 31.09 -20.17
N THR A 511 -2.94 31.46 -21.43
CA THR A 511 -3.81 32.38 -22.20
C THR A 511 -4.21 31.77 -23.55
N LEU A 512 -5.52 31.71 -23.81
CA LEU A 512 -6.09 31.31 -25.10
C LEU A 512 -7.02 32.42 -25.61
N THR A 513 -6.68 33.05 -26.72
CA THR A 513 -7.49 34.13 -27.31
C THR A 513 -7.53 33.98 -28.82
N ASN A 514 -8.63 33.48 -29.38
CA ASN A 514 -8.79 33.27 -30.83
C ASN A 514 -7.60 32.52 -31.46
N GLY A 515 -7.13 31.48 -30.78
CA GLY A 515 -6.02 30.65 -31.27
C GLY A 515 -6.42 29.87 -32.50
N VAL A 516 -5.55 29.76 -33.50
CA VAL A 516 -5.74 28.87 -34.66
C VAL A 516 -4.58 27.90 -34.68
N VAL A 517 -4.84 26.60 -34.70
CA VAL A 517 -3.81 25.55 -34.78
C VAL A 517 -3.99 24.79 -36.07
N ASN A 518 -3.00 24.89 -36.95
CA ASN A 518 -2.91 24.16 -38.21
C ASN A 518 -1.91 23.01 -38.08
N GLY A 519 -2.03 22.01 -38.95
CA GLY A 519 -0.99 21.00 -39.15
C GLY A 519 -1.01 19.86 -38.13
N LEU A 520 -2.11 19.70 -37.37
CA LEU A 520 -2.35 18.53 -36.54
C LEU A 520 -2.81 17.35 -37.40
N THR A 521 -2.50 16.12 -37.03
CA THR A 521 -3.01 14.92 -37.71
C THR A 521 -4.24 14.37 -36.99
N SER A 522 -4.91 13.39 -37.61
CA SER A 522 -5.91 12.59 -36.90
C SER A 522 -5.30 11.95 -35.63
N ASN A 523 -6.10 11.85 -34.57
CA ASN A 523 -5.74 11.47 -33.20
C ASN A 523 -4.84 12.44 -32.43
N SER A 524 -4.49 13.61 -32.99
CA SER A 524 -3.79 14.64 -32.23
C SER A 524 -4.60 15.13 -31.03
N THR A 525 -3.89 15.60 -30.00
CA THR A 525 -4.48 16.13 -28.77
C THR A 525 -4.30 17.64 -28.69
N PHE A 526 -5.38 18.36 -28.41
CA PHE A 526 -5.32 19.76 -27.97
C PHE A 526 -5.66 19.86 -26.49
N VAL A 527 -4.79 20.48 -25.71
CA VAL A 527 -4.98 20.68 -24.27
C VAL A 527 -5.03 22.18 -23.98
N THR A 528 -6.00 22.64 -23.19
CA THR A 528 -6.03 24.03 -22.72
C THR A 528 -6.38 24.14 -21.23
N ASN A 529 -5.57 24.89 -20.50
CA ASN A 529 -5.85 25.29 -19.11
C ASN A 529 -6.44 26.71 -19.02
N ALA A 530 -6.68 27.34 -20.18
CA ALA A 530 -7.21 28.69 -20.31
C ALA A 530 -8.60 28.68 -20.97
N ALA A 531 -9.51 29.50 -20.44
CA ALA A 531 -10.77 29.80 -21.11
C ALA A 531 -10.48 30.65 -22.37
N GLY A 532 -11.24 30.45 -23.44
CA GLY A 532 -11.00 31.13 -24.71
C GLY A 532 -11.59 30.42 -25.92
N THR A 533 -11.17 30.86 -27.10
CA THR A 533 -11.58 30.28 -28.38
C THR A 533 -10.37 29.71 -29.11
N ALA A 534 -10.52 28.50 -29.66
CA ALA A 534 -9.56 27.82 -30.52
C ALA A 534 -10.22 27.34 -31.81
N THR A 535 -9.54 27.51 -32.94
CA THR A 535 -9.83 26.84 -34.21
C THR A 535 -8.75 25.79 -34.45
N LEU A 536 -9.15 24.53 -34.64
CA LEU A 536 -8.25 23.39 -34.75
C LEU A 536 -8.44 22.75 -36.13
N ASN A 537 -7.42 22.89 -36.96
CA ASN A 537 -7.44 22.43 -38.35
C ASN A 537 -6.54 21.19 -38.47
N LEU A 538 -7.19 20.03 -38.62
CA LEU A 538 -6.52 18.76 -38.87
C LEU A 538 -6.15 18.63 -40.35
N VAL A 539 -5.01 18.01 -40.62
CA VAL A 539 -4.53 17.69 -41.96
C VAL A 539 -5.49 16.70 -42.61
N ASN A 540 -5.99 17.05 -43.80
CA ASN A 540 -6.92 16.26 -44.62
C ASN A 540 -8.33 16.02 -44.05
N ALA A 541 -8.69 16.68 -42.96
CA ALA A 541 -10.00 16.49 -42.33
C ALA A 541 -11.18 16.94 -43.22
N GLN A 542 -10.99 17.82 -44.20
CA GLN A 542 -12.08 18.32 -45.05
C GLN A 542 -12.68 17.28 -46.03
N VAL A 543 -12.27 16.00 -45.97
CA VAL A 543 -12.74 14.92 -46.84
C VAL A 543 -13.68 14.01 -46.06
N ALA A 544 -14.99 14.15 -46.26
CA ALA A 544 -15.98 13.35 -45.52
C ALA A 544 -15.73 11.83 -45.60
N GLY A 545 -15.78 11.16 -44.45
CA GLY A 545 -15.70 9.71 -44.32
C GLY A 545 -14.29 9.16 -44.07
N THR A 546 -13.33 10.03 -43.79
CA THR A 546 -11.95 9.66 -43.39
C THR A 546 -11.86 9.25 -41.91
N ASN A 547 -12.91 9.50 -41.12
CA ASN A 547 -13.01 9.12 -39.70
C ASN A 547 -11.92 9.79 -38.84
N ASP A 548 -11.68 11.07 -39.11
CA ASP A 548 -10.72 11.89 -38.42
C ASP A 548 -11.14 12.14 -36.97
N THR A 549 -10.16 12.03 -36.07
CA THR A 549 -10.39 12.11 -34.62
C THR A 549 -9.57 13.24 -34.02
N LEU A 550 -10.21 14.06 -33.18
CA LEU A 550 -9.55 15.08 -32.37
C LEU A 550 -9.75 14.77 -30.89
N ASN A 551 -8.64 14.71 -30.15
CA ASN A 551 -8.67 14.62 -28.69
C ASN A 551 -8.62 16.03 -28.10
N LEU A 552 -9.60 16.40 -27.28
CA LEU A 552 -9.66 17.69 -26.60
C LEU A 552 -9.59 17.49 -25.09
N LYS A 553 -8.68 18.19 -24.42
CA LYS A 553 -8.58 18.17 -22.96
C LYS A 553 -8.64 19.58 -22.39
N THR A 554 -9.41 19.77 -21.31
CA THR A 554 -9.45 21.04 -20.59
C THR A 554 -8.95 20.89 -19.16
N GLY A 555 -8.10 21.80 -18.72
CA GLY A 555 -7.54 21.86 -17.37
C GLY A 555 -7.87 23.16 -16.63
N LEU A 556 -9.06 23.75 -16.83
CA LEU A 556 -9.38 25.05 -16.24
C LEU A 556 -9.49 24.95 -14.72
N THR A 557 -8.81 25.83 -13.99
CA THR A 557 -8.84 25.82 -12.52
C THR A 557 -10.08 26.48 -11.93
N ALA A 558 -10.83 27.25 -12.72
CA ALA A 558 -12.06 27.95 -12.32
C ALA A 558 -13.16 27.79 -13.39
N ASN A 559 -14.37 28.29 -13.09
CA ASN A 559 -15.47 28.33 -14.05
C ASN A 559 -15.02 29.08 -15.32
N GLY A 560 -15.26 28.49 -16.48
CA GLY A 560 -14.80 29.05 -17.73
C GLY A 560 -15.39 28.36 -18.95
N SER A 561 -15.22 28.99 -20.11
CA SER A 561 -15.71 28.48 -21.38
C SER A 561 -14.56 28.26 -22.35
N VAL A 562 -14.58 27.13 -23.06
CA VAL A 562 -13.69 26.85 -24.18
C VAL A 562 -14.56 26.67 -25.42
N ASN A 563 -14.31 27.50 -26.43
CA ASN A 563 -15.00 27.43 -27.72
C ASN A 563 -14.04 26.79 -28.72
N VAL A 564 -14.43 25.67 -29.32
CA VAL A 564 -13.61 24.94 -30.29
C VAL A 564 -14.31 24.92 -31.63
N MET A 565 -13.59 25.34 -32.67
CA MET A 565 -13.99 25.22 -34.07
C MET A 565 -13.11 24.16 -34.71
N ALA A 566 -13.67 23.02 -35.12
CA ALA A 566 -12.90 21.90 -35.69
C ALA A 566 -13.53 21.47 -37.02
N GLY A 567 -13.06 22.07 -38.13
CA GLY A 567 -13.55 21.74 -39.48
C GLY A 567 -13.00 20.39 -39.96
N GLY A 568 -13.85 19.57 -40.59
CA GLY A 568 -13.47 18.29 -41.16
C GLY A 568 -13.43 17.09 -40.20
N VAL A 569 -13.59 17.29 -38.89
CA VAL A 569 -13.38 16.21 -37.92
C VAL A 569 -14.67 15.42 -37.66
N GLU A 570 -14.67 14.10 -37.83
CA GLU A 570 -15.86 13.28 -37.52
C GLU A 570 -15.98 12.85 -36.06
N ASN A 571 -14.86 12.65 -35.36
CA ASN A 571 -14.86 12.19 -33.98
C ASN A 571 -14.16 13.18 -33.06
N ILE A 572 -14.82 13.58 -31.98
CA ILE A 572 -14.21 14.36 -30.92
C ILE A 572 -14.24 13.56 -29.63
N ALA A 573 -13.08 13.37 -29.00
CA ALA A 573 -12.97 12.80 -27.67
C ALA A 573 -12.58 13.89 -26.69
N TYR A 574 -13.51 14.25 -25.81
CA TYR A 574 -13.31 15.28 -24.80
C TYR A 574 -13.01 14.68 -23.42
N THR A 575 -12.02 15.25 -22.71
CA THR A 575 -11.72 14.93 -21.32
C THR A 575 -11.54 16.17 -20.46
N ASP A 576 -12.22 16.22 -19.32
CA ASP A 576 -11.91 17.17 -18.25
C ASP A 576 -10.72 16.67 -17.42
N ASN A 577 -9.59 17.35 -17.48
CA ASN A 577 -8.33 16.89 -16.91
C ASN A 577 -8.06 17.43 -15.49
N VAL A 578 -9.09 17.93 -14.79
CA VAL A 578 -8.95 18.53 -13.44
C VAL A 578 -9.57 17.62 -12.39
N THR A 579 -8.76 17.07 -11.48
CA THR A 579 -9.20 16.19 -10.38
C THR A 579 -9.35 16.90 -9.03
N ALA A 580 -8.71 18.06 -8.85
CA ALA A 580 -8.55 18.69 -7.52
C ALA A 580 -9.63 19.72 -7.13
N ASN A 581 -10.50 20.16 -8.04
CA ASN A 581 -11.44 21.26 -7.79
C ASN A 581 -12.90 20.82 -8.02
N THR A 582 -13.57 20.30 -6.99
CA THR A 582 -14.99 19.91 -7.06
C THR A 582 -15.91 21.13 -7.11
N GLY A 583 -16.99 21.07 -7.89
CA GLY A 583 -18.05 22.09 -7.97
C GLY A 583 -17.87 23.11 -9.11
N ARG A 584 -16.88 22.89 -9.99
CA ARG A 584 -16.60 23.78 -11.12
C ARG A 584 -17.50 23.49 -12.31
N VAL A 585 -17.82 24.53 -13.08
CA VAL A 585 -18.55 24.44 -14.35
C VAL A 585 -17.62 24.78 -15.51
N THR A 586 -17.35 23.79 -16.37
CA THR A 586 -16.70 24.00 -17.67
C THR A 586 -17.78 24.08 -18.73
N THR A 587 -17.79 25.13 -19.56
CA THR A 587 -18.62 25.14 -20.78
C THR A 587 -17.73 24.88 -21.98
N VAL A 588 -18.08 23.89 -22.80
CA VAL A 588 -17.36 23.56 -24.03
C VAL A 588 -18.33 23.69 -25.18
N ASN A 589 -18.07 24.63 -26.08
CA ASN A 589 -18.91 24.84 -27.26
C ASN A 589 -18.15 24.35 -28.49
N PHE A 590 -18.79 23.53 -29.31
CA PHE A 590 -18.24 23.08 -30.59
C PHE A 590 -18.97 23.78 -31.72
N PHE A 591 -18.22 24.36 -32.65
CA PHE A 591 -18.74 25.03 -33.83
C PHE A 591 -18.20 24.36 -35.10
N ASP A 592 -19.08 24.19 -36.07
CA ASP A 592 -18.75 23.83 -37.45
C ASP A 592 -18.78 25.13 -38.28
N THR A 593 -17.68 25.41 -38.98
CA THR A 593 -17.54 26.60 -39.82
C THR A 593 -17.72 26.34 -41.30
N ASP A 594 -17.68 25.08 -41.74
CA ASP A 594 -17.37 24.77 -43.13
C ASP A 594 -18.60 24.26 -43.88
N GLY A 595 -19.69 23.91 -43.16
CA GLY A 595 -20.95 23.48 -43.76
C GLY A 595 -20.85 22.12 -44.46
N VAL A 596 -19.77 21.39 -44.20
CA VAL A 596 -19.52 20.00 -44.59
C VAL A 596 -19.85 19.11 -43.38
N ILE A 597 -20.44 17.94 -43.64
CA ILE A 597 -20.93 17.06 -42.58
C ILE A 597 -19.75 16.45 -41.85
N ASP A 598 -19.35 17.00 -40.70
CA ASP A 598 -18.13 16.50 -40.06
C ASP A 598 -18.42 15.82 -38.72
N VAL A 599 -18.55 16.56 -37.61
CA VAL A 599 -18.63 15.94 -36.27
C VAL A 599 -19.87 15.03 -36.15
N THR A 600 -19.61 13.73 -36.12
CA THR A 600 -20.59 12.65 -36.08
C THR A 600 -20.67 12.04 -34.68
N ASN A 601 -19.53 11.88 -34.02
CA ASN A 601 -19.43 11.26 -32.70
C ASN A 601 -18.68 12.18 -31.71
N LEU A 602 -19.25 12.36 -30.53
CA LEU A 602 -18.64 13.08 -29.42
C LEU A 602 -18.60 12.16 -28.20
N THR A 603 -17.42 11.80 -27.72
CA THR A 603 -17.24 11.06 -26.46
C THR A 603 -16.81 12.00 -25.36
N LEU A 604 -17.39 11.85 -24.17
CA LEU A 604 -17.22 12.77 -23.04
C LEU A 604 -16.74 12.02 -21.80
N ALA A 605 -15.70 12.57 -21.16
CA ALA A 605 -15.23 12.12 -19.86
C ALA A 605 -15.03 13.32 -18.92
N GLY A 606 -15.94 13.50 -17.96
CA GLY A 606 -15.84 14.48 -16.88
C GLY A 606 -15.43 13.86 -15.55
N ASN A 607 -14.61 14.55 -14.75
CA ASN A 607 -14.25 14.10 -13.40
C ASN A 607 -15.38 14.31 -12.40
N ALA A 608 -15.40 13.49 -11.34
CA ALA A 608 -16.41 13.56 -10.29
C ALA A 608 -16.48 14.95 -9.63
N GLY A 609 -17.70 15.44 -9.39
CA GLY A 609 -17.94 16.74 -8.76
C GLY A 609 -17.87 17.94 -9.71
N ASN A 610 -17.46 17.77 -10.97
CA ASN A 610 -17.49 18.84 -11.97
C ASN A 610 -18.72 18.76 -12.86
N THR A 611 -19.18 19.91 -13.34
CA THR A 611 -20.21 20.01 -14.37
C THR A 611 -19.55 20.42 -15.68
N VAL A 612 -19.81 19.66 -16.75
CA VAL A 612 -19.42 20.06 -18.11
C VAL A 612 -20.66 20.33 -18.93
N ASN A 613 -20.77 21.54 -19.47
CA ASN A 613 -21.86 21.97 -20.34
C ASN A 613 -21.40 21.93 -21.80
N PHE A 614 -22.15 21.25 -22.65
CA PHE A 614 -21.98 21.27 -24.10
C PHE A 614 -23.17 21.98 -24.73
N ASN A 615 -22.96 23.17 -25.28
CA ASN A 615 -24.02 23.94 -25.92
C ASN A 615 -23.71 24.14 -27.41
N GLY A 616 -24.77 24.27 -28.21
CA GLY A 616 -24.65 24.70 -29.61
C GLY A 616 -24.11 23.64 -30.57
N LEU A 617 -24.30 22.35 -30.26
CA LEU A 617 -23.89 21.23 -31.12
C LEU A 617 -24.59 21.29 -32.51
N VAL A 618 -23.86 20.88 -33.56
CA VAL A 618 -24.13 21.17 -34.99
C VAL A 618 -24.93 20.08 -35.74
N ASN A 619 -25.33 20.36 -37.00
CA ASN A 619 -26.28 19.65 -37.88
C ASN A 619 -26.02 18.17 -38.16
N THR A 620 -24.88 17.66 -37.70
CA THR A 620 -24.26 16.44 -38.18
C THR A 620 -24.06 15.43 -37.07
N ILE A 621 -24.20 15.85 -35.81
CA ILE A 621 -23.92 14.99 -34.66
C ILE A 621 -24.93 13.85 -34.60
N ARG A 622 -24.43 12.62 -34.51
CA ARG A 622 -25.26 11.40 -34.44
C ARG A 622 -25.18 10.75 -33.08
N THR A 623 -24.03 10.85 -32.43
CA THR A 623 -23.82 10.30 -31.10
C THR A 623 -23.11 11.30 -30.18
N VAL A 624 -23.62 11.39 -28.95
CA VAL A 624 -22.97 12.02 -27.80
C VAL A 624 -22.91 10.95 -26.71
N ASP A 625 -21.73 10.46 -26.40
CA ASP A 625 -21.55 9.39 -25.42
C ASP A 625 -20.78 9.90 -24.19
N GLY A 626 -21.52 10.27 -23.15
CA GLY A 626 -20.99 10.65 -21.84
C GLY A 626 -20.95 9.53 -20.82
N SER A 627 -21.08 8.27 -21.23
CA SER A 627 -21.09 7.14 -20.29
C SER A 627 -19.79 6.97 -19.49
N ALA A 628 -18.68 7.55 -19.94
CA ALA A 628 -17.40 7.58 -19.22
C ALA A 628 -17.27 8.74 -18.22
N SER A 629 -18.23 9.68 -18.19
CA SER A 629 -18.20 10.81 -17.27
C SER A 629 -18.58 10.41 -15.85
N MET A 630 -17.70 10.70 -14.89
CA MET A 630 -17.95 10.60 -13.46
C MET A 630 -18.63 11.85 -12.87
N GLY A 631 -18.57 12.99 -13.58
CA GLY A 631 -19.24 14.25 -13.22
C GLY A 631 -20.56 14.48 -13.96
N SER A 632 -21.27 15.55 -13.59
CA SER A 632 -22.51 15.97 -14.27
C SER A 632 -22.18 16.41 -15.69
N THR A 633 -22.86 15.83 -16.68
CA THR A 633 -22.61 16.11 -18.10
C THR A 633 -23.86 16.68 -18.74
N ASN A 634 -23.91 18.00 -18.86
CA ASN A 634 -25.05 18.67 -19.46
C ASN A 634 -24.83 18.79 -20.97
N VAL A 635 -25.73 18.23 -21.76
CA VAL A 635 -25.68 18.23 -23.22
C VAL A 635 -26.89 19.00 -23.74
N SER A 636 -26.67 19.98 -24.60
CA SER A 636 -27.73 20.71 -25.30
C SER A 636 -27.46 20.81 -26.80
N ILE A 637 -28.29 20.12 -27.58
CA ILE A 637 -28.32 20.24 -29.04
C ILE A 637 -29.24 21.41 -29.42
N ALA A 638 -28.87 22.18 -30.45
CA ALA A 638 -29.67 23.33 -30.88
C ALA A 638 -30.94 22.90 -31.63
N ALA A 639 -32.02 23.67 -31.53
CA ALA A 639 -33.26 23.43 -32.29
C ALA A 639 -33.06 23.63 -33.80
N GLY A 640 -33.74 22.84 -34.64
CA GLY A 640 -33.59 22.82 -36.10
C GLY A 640 -32.68 21.72 -36.64
N ASN A 641 -32.22 20.81 -35.77
CA ASN A 641 -30.98 20.06 -35.97
C ASN A 641 -30.88 18.86 -35.01
N PRO A 642 -30.48 17.64 -35.43
CA PRO A 642 -30.35 17.12 -36.80
C PRO A 642 -31.59 16.31 -37.18
N THR A 643 -32.15 16.50 -38.38
CA THR A 643 -33.45 15.91 -38.80
C THR A 643 -33.60 14.38 -38.68
N ASN A 644 -32.50 13.62 -38.55
CA ASN A 644 -32.49 12.16 -38.40
C ASN A 644 -32.45 11.67 -36.94
N GLY A 645 -32.33 12.57 -35.96
CA GLY A 645 -32.21 12.27 -34.53
C GLY A 645 -30.79 11.89 -34.07
N VAL A 646 -30.54 12.00 -32.76
CA VAL A 646 -29.26 11.82 -32.08
C VAL A 646 -29.36 10.79 -30.97
N THR A 647 -28.30 10.00 -30.78
CA THR A 647 -28.13 9.18 -29.58
C THR A 647 -27.32 9.94 -28.53
N ILE A 648 -27.91 10.22 -27.37
CA ILE A 648 -27.24 10.88 -26.25
C ILE A 648 -27.19 9.91 -25.06
N LYS A 649 -26.01 9.72 -24.48
CA LYS A 649 -25.84 8.98 -23.21
C LYS A 649 -25.23 9.91 -22.16
N GLY A 650 -25.84 10.00 -20.98
CA GLY A 650 -25.29 10.73 -19.83
C GLY A 650 -24.33 9.89 -18.99
N GLY A 651 -23.80 10.51 -17.94
CA GLY A 651 -22.74 9.96 -17.09
C GLY A 651 -23.23 9.34 -15.78
N ALA A 652 -22.37 9.34 -14.77
CA ALA A 652 -22.66 8.75 -13.46
C ALA A 652 -23.44 9.67 -12.50
N GLN A 653 -23.49 10.97 -12.78
CA GLN A 653 -24.12 12.00 -11.94
C GLN A 653 -25.27 12.68 -12.67
N ALA A 654 -26.16 13.33 -11.90
CA ALA A 654 -27.32 14.06 -12.39
C ALA A 654 -26.94 15.02 -13.53
N SER A 655 -27.50 14.76 -14.71
CA SER A 655 -27.17 15.44 -15.96
C SER A 655 -28.40 16.09 -16.61
N ILE A 656 -28.20 17.17 -17.37
CA ILE A 656 -29.25 17.79 -18.18
C ILE A 656 -28.99 17.41 -19.64
N LEU A 657 -29.86 16.57 -20.22
CA LEU A 657 -29.69 16.04 -21.58
C LEU A 657 -30.82 16.53 -22.47
N ARG A 658 -30.49 17.36 -23.46
CA ARG A 658 -31.45 17.97 -24.38
C ARG A 658 -31.18 17.50 -25.82
N GLY A 659 -32.14 16.77 -26.37
CA GLY A 659 -32.17 16.33 -27.75
C GLY A 659 -32.41 17.46 -28.75
N GLY A 660 -32.18 17.15 -30.02
CA GLY A 660 -32.38 18.06 -31.15
C GLY A 660 -33.69 17.76 -31.88
N ASP A 661 -33.77 18.16 -33.15
CA ASP A 661 -34.85 17.70 -34.02
C ASP A 661 -34.67 16.20 -34.34
N GLY A 662 -35.73 15.52 -34.79
CA GLY A 662 -35.64 14.13 -35.24
C GLY A 662 -36.01 13.07 -34.19
N LYS A 663 -35.69 11.80 -34.45
CA LYS A 663 -35.96 10.69 -33.51
C LYS A 663 -34.77 10.46 -32.59
N ASP A 664 -34.70 11.22 -31.50
CA ASP A 664 -33.61 11.08 -30.55
C ASP A 664 -33.73 9.81 -29.68
N ILE A 665 -32.57 9.26 -29.34
CA ILE A 665 -32.40 8.21 -28.34
C ILE A 665 -31.61 8.81 -27.17
N ILE A 666 -32.27 9.14 -26.07
CA ILE A 666 -31.60 9.68 -24.88
C ILE A 666 -31.59 8.63 -23.77
N VAL A 667 -30.39 8.38 -23.21
CA VAL A 667 -30.13 7.49 -22.09
C VAL A 667 -29.50 8.32 -20.97
N GLY A 668 -30.20 8.49 -19.85
CA GLY A 668 -29.75 9.33 -18.73
C GLY A 668 -28.41 8.92 -18.13
N GLY A 669 -28.17 7.61 -17.99
CA GLY A 669 -27.04 7.10 -17.23
C GLY A 669 -27.45 6.80 -15.78
N ALA A 670 -26.56 7.01 -14.83
CA ALA A 670 -26.86 6.96 -13.41
C ALA A 670 -27.06 8.39 -12.86
N GLY A 671 -27.79 8.52 -11.75
CA GLY A 671 -28.14 9.81 -11.17
C GLY A 671 -29.49 10.36 -11.65
N ASN A 672 -29.86 11.51 -11.09
CA ASN A 672 -31.17 12.14 -11.32
C ASN A 672 -31.12 13.03 -12.56
N ASP A 673 -31.25 12.43 -13.73
CA ASP A 673 -31.14 13.17 -14.99
C ASP A 673 -32.42 13.93 -15.35
N VAL A 674 -32.23 15.09 -15.98
CA VAL A 674 -33.28 15.86 -16.64
C VAL A 674 -33.13 15.64 -18.14
N ILE A 675 -34.03 14.85 -18.71
CA ILE A 675 -34.06 14.56 -20.16
C ILE A 675 -35.15 15.40 -20.80
N GLN A 676 -34.83 16.11 -21.87
CA GLN A 676 -35.77 16.92 -22.64
C GLN A 676 -35.57 16.70 -24.14
N GLY A 677 -36.65 16.43 -24.88
CA GLY A 677 -36.63 16.48 -26.35
C GLY A 677 -37.00 17.86 -26.91
N ASP A 678 -37.00 18.01 -28.23
CA ASP A 678 -37.43 19.24 -28.89
C ASP A 678 -38.97 19.36 -28.99
N ALA A 679 -39.43 20.55 -29.40
CA ALA A 679 -40.84 20.93 -29.49
C ALA A 679 -41.41 20.90 -30.94
N SER A 680 -40.69 20.28 -31.88
CA SER A 680 -41.03 20.36 -33.30
C SER A 680 -42.09 19.32 -33.69
N ALA A 681 -43.22 19.79 -34.22
CA ALA A 681 -44.39 18.98 -34.57
C ALA A 681 -44.09 17.89 -35.61
N GLY A 682 -44.15 16.62 -35.22
CA GLY A 682 -44.26 15.49 -36.17
C GLY A 682 -43.34 14.28 -35.97
N THR A 683 -42.44 14.28 -34.96
CA THR A 683 -41.41 13.23 -34.85
C THR A 683 -41.49 12.48 -33.52
N ALA A 684 -41.29 11.15 -33.56
CA ALA A 684 -41.42 10.28 -32.39
C ALA A 684 -40.12 10.23 -31.57
N GLN A 685 -40.15 10.72 -30.32
CA GLN A 685 -38.99 10.69 -29.41
C GLN A 685 -38.92 9.37 -28.65
N VAL A 686 -37.72 8.84 -28.39
CA VAL A 686 -37.53 7.57 -27.67
C VAL A 686 -36.56 7.75 -26.50
N THR A 687 -37.07 7.78 -25.28
CA THR A 687 -36.25 7.80 -24.06
C THR A 687 -36.11 6.38 -23.50
N ARG A 688 -34.89 5.90 -23.27
CA ARG A 688 -34.64 4.59 -22.64
C ARG A 688 -34.15 4.81 -21.21
N LEU A 689 -34.95 4.39 -20.22
CA LEU A 689 -34.53 4.30 -18.82
C LEU A 689 -34.05 2.88 -18.53
N SER A 690 -32.77 2.76 -18.16
CA SER A 690 -32.08 1.46 -18.03
C SER A 690 -31.40 1.22 -16.66
N SER A 691 -31.53 2.12 -15.70
CA SER A 691 -30.93 1.96 -14.36
C SER A 691 -31.95 2.31 -13.27
N PHE A 692 -32.40 1.28 -12.54
CA PHE A 692 -33.33 1.42 -11.40
C PHE A 692 -32.67 0.98 -10.07
N GLY A 693 -31.34 0.83 -10.02
CA GLY A 693 -30.65 0.31 -8.84
C GLY A 693 -31.00 -1.16 -8.53
N THR A 694 -30.79 -1.58 -7.28
CA THR A 694 -31.35 -2.81 -6.72
C THR A 694 -32.87 -2.70 -6.62
N VAL A 695 -33.58 -3.80 -6.91
CA VAL A 695 -35.05 -3.82 -6.90
C VAL A 695 -35.59 -4.69 -5.79
N ASP A 696 -36.19 -4.08 -4.78
CA ASP A 696 -36.90 -4.78 -3.71
C ASP A 696 -38.42 -4.66 -3.87
N ILE A 697 -39.15 -5.67 -3.39
CA ILE A 697 -40.63 -5.64 -3.39
C ILE A 697 -41.09 -4.56 -2.40
N GLY A 698 -41.96 -3.67 -2.85
CA GLY A 698 -42.44 -2.53 -2.05
C GLY A 698 -41.71 -1.22 -2.34
N ASP A 699 -40.56 -1.26 -3.03
CA ASP A 699 -39.90 -0.05 -3.49
C ASP A 699 -40.80 0.70 -4.46
N THR A 700 -40.99 1.99 -4.21
CA THR A 700 -41.74 2.85 -5.12
C THR A 700 -40.79 3.62 -6.01
N TYR A 701 -40.81 3.27 -7.28
CA TYR A 701 -40.07 3.93 -8.34
C TYR A 701 -40.93 5.04 -8.90
N SER A 702 -40.45 6.28 -8.81
CA SER A 702 -41.22 7.43 -9.26
C SER A 702 -40.40 8.32 -10.18
N PHE A 703 -40.98 8.71 -11.32
CA PHE A 703 -40.37 9.71 -12.19
C PHE A 703 -41.41 10.68 -12.68
N THR A 704 -40.99 11.89 -13.03
CA THR A 704 -41.90 12.93 -13.46
C THR A 704 -41.84 13.07 -14.96
N ILE A 705 -43.00 12.97 -15.63
CA ILE A 705 -43.19 13.26 -17.05
C ILE A 705 -44.01 14.53 -17.18
N ASN A 706 -43.48 15.60 -17.78
CA ASN A 706 -44.23 16.86 -17.99
C ASN A 706 -44.84 17.45 -16.71
N GLY A 707 -44.09 17.37 -15.60
CA GLY A 707 -44.57 17.80 -14.28
C GLY A 707 -45.51 16.81 -13.58
N GLN A 708 -45.93 15.72 -14.25
CA GLN A 708 -46.77 14.67 -13.66
C GLN A 708 -45.91 13.53 -13.14
N THR A 709 -45.95 13.29 -11.83
CA THR A 709 -45.29 12.13 -11.22
C THR A 709 -46.03 10.84 -11.60
N VAL A 710 -45.31 9.88 -12.15
CA VAL A 710 -45.73 8.50 -12.33
C VAL A 710 -44.96 7.66 -11.35
N SER A 711 -45.67 6.86 -10.57
CA SER A 711 -45.06 5.97 -9.59
C SER A 711 -45.53 4.54 -9.81
N TYR A 712 -44.63 3.59 -9.62
CA TYR A 712 -44.95 2.17 -9.52
C TYR A 712 -44.25 1.58 -8.31
N THR A 713 -45.02 0.92 -7.48
CA THR A 713 -44.51 0.12 -6.36
C THR A 713 -44.21 -1.28 -6.86
N ALA A 714 -42.95 -1.71 -6.76
CA ALA A 714 -42.50 -3.02 -7.21
C ALA A 714 -43.27 -4.13 -6.52
N THR A 715 -43.82 -5.06 -7.31
CA THR A 715 -44.53 -6.25 -6.82
C THR A 715 -43.68 -7.52 -6.94
N ALA A 716 -42.51 -7.43 -7.57
CA ALA A 716 -41.49 -8.49 -7.61
C ALA A 716 -40.09 -7.86 -7.63
N ALA A 717 -39.12 -8.52 -6.99
CA ALA A 717 -37.73 -8.07 -6.86
C ALA A 717 -36.92 -8.24 -8.17
N THR A 718 -37.44 -7.71 -9.28
CA THR A 718 -36.80 -7.80 -10.60
C THR A 718 -36.98 -6.49 -11.36
N GLN A 719 -35.95 -6.07 -12.10
CA GLN A 719 -36.07 -4.90 -12.99
C GLN A 719 -37.20 -5.06 -14.01
N ALA A 720 -37.44 -6.28 -14.51
CA ALA A 720 -38.53 -6.55 -15.45
C ALA A 720 -39.90 -6.18 -14.89
N ASN A 721 -40.13 -6.41 -13.58
CA ASN A 721 -41.37 -6.03 -12.91
C ASN A 721 -41.53 -4.51 -12.82
N VAL A 722 -40.50 -3.81 -12.38
CA VAL A 722 -40.50 -2.34 -12.27
C VAL A 722 -40.72 -1.70 -13.64
N VAL A 723 -39.99 -2.16 -14.65
CA VAL A 723 -40.08 -1.65 -16.02
C VAL A 723 -41.46 -1.89 -16.63
N ALA A 724 -42.02 -3.09 -16.47
CA ALA A 724 -43.36 -3.38 -16.96
C ALA A 724 -44.45 -2.61 -16.21
N GLY A 725 -44.31 -2.48 -14.89
CA GLY A 725 -45.24 -1.74 -14.03
C GLY A 725 -45.25 -0.25 -14.30
N LEU A 726 -44.07 0.36 -14.44
CA LEU A 726 -43.94 1.77 -14.85
C LEU A 726 -44.47 1.99 -16.27
N ALA A 727 -44.22 1.07 -17.22
CA ALA A 727 -44.80 1.18 -18.56
C ALA A 727 -46.34 1.19 -18.53
N ALA A 728 -46.94 0.31 -17.72
CA ALA A 728 -48.38 0.28 -17.51
C ALA A 728 -48.89 1.56 -16.83
N ALA A 729 -48.20 2.06 -15.80
CA ALA A 729 -48.56 3.27 -15.07
C ALA A 729 -48.52 4.53 -15.95
N VAL A 730 -47.53 4.65 -16.84
CA VAL A 730 -47.45 5.73 -17.84
C VAL A 730 -48.64 5.67 -18.81
N ASN A 731 -48.88 4.50 -19.42
CA ASN A 731 -49.96 4.34 -20.40
C ASN A 731 -51.35 4.51 -19.76
N GLY A 732 -51.49 4.17 -18.47
CA GLY A 732 -52.73 4.34 -17.70
C GLY A 732 -53.00 5.77 -17.23
N ASN A 733 -52.01 6.67 -17.27
CA ASN A 733 -52.20 8.06 -16.84
C ASN A 733 -52.78 8.89 -17.99
N ALA A 734 -54.06 9.26 -17.88
CA ALA A 734 -54.81 9.98 -18.92
C ALA A 734 -54.22 11.35 -19.30
N ILE A 735 -53.52 12.03 -18.39
CA ILE A 735 -52.88 13.33 -18.68
C ILE A 735 -51.63 13.13 -19.54
N ILE A 736 -50.87 12.07 -19.25
CA ILE A 736 -49.62 11.73 -19.96
C ILE A 736 -49.94 11.13 -21.33
N SER A 737 -50.85 10.17 -21.39
CA SER A 737 -51.31 9.58 -22.66
C SER A 737 -52.08 10.59 -23.51
N GLY A 738 -52.88 11.48 -22.89
CA GLY A 738 -53.52 12.62 -23.55
C GLY A 738 -52.52 13.66 -24.10
N SER A 739 -51.29 13.66 -23.58
CA SER A 739 -50.17 14.47 -24.09
C SER A 739 -49.38 13.76 -25.20
N GLY A 740 -49.85 12.59 -25.67
CA GLY A 740 -49.20 11.83 -26.74
C GLY A 740 -48.00 10.99 -26.29
N VAL A 741 -47.71 10.88 -24.99
CA VAL A 741 -46.63 10.04 -24.47
C VAL A 741 -47.15 8.64 -24.16
N SER A 742 -46.43 7.63 -24.65
CA SER A 742 -46.69 6.21 -24.41
C SER A 742 -45.44 5.54 -23.86
N ALA A 743 -45.59 4.35 -23.26
CA ALA A 743 -44.48 3.56 -22.76
C ALA A 743 -44.54 2.13 -23.28
N SER A 744 -43.36 1.53 -23.51
CA SER A 744 -43.19 0.14 -23.90
C SER A 744 -41.98 -0.46 -23.18
N VAL A 745 -41.87 -1.79 -23.21
CA VAL A 745 -40.72 -2.53 -22.68
C VAL A 745 -39.95 -3.11 -23.85
N SER A 746 -38.66 -2.82 -23.96
CA SER A 746 -37.82 -3.34 -25.04
C SER A 746 -36.40 -3.60 -24.57
N GLY A 747 -35.96 -4.86 -24.65
CA GLY A 747 -34.63 -5.29 -24.20
C GLY A 747 -34.37 -5.04 -22.71
N GLY A 748 -35.39 -5.20 -21.85
CA GLY A 748 -35.29 -4.99 -20.41
C GLY A 748 -35.42 -3.54 -19.94
N ASN A 749 -35.49 -2.56 -20.85
CA ASN A 749 -35.58 -1.14 -20.50
C ASN A 749 -37.01 -0.61 -20.63
N LEU A 750 -37.33 0.41 -19.81
CA LEU A 750 -38.53 1.23 -19.99
C LEU A 750 -38.28 2.20 -21.14
N VAL A 751 -39.08 2.09 -22.19
CA VAL A 751 -38.97 2.92 -23.39
C VAL A 751 -40.17 3.85 -23.46
N LEU A 752 -39.96 5.14 -23.23
CA LEU A 752 -40.98 6.15 -23.37
C LEU A 752 -40.97 6.68 -24.81
N THR A 753 -42.13 6.69 -25.45
CA THR A 753 -42.31 7.17 -26.82
C THR A 753 -43.37 8.26 -26.88
N GLY A 754 -42.97 9.48 -27.22
CA GLY A 754 -43.89 10.58 -27.52
C GLY A 754 -44.31 10.53 -28.98
N ASN A 755 -45.59 10.30 -29.28
CA ASN A 755 -46.16 10.33 -30.62
C ASN A 755 -47.54 11.01 -30.60
N ALA A 756 -47.54 12.34 -30.58
CA ALA A 756 -48.55 13.18 -31.25
C ALA A 756 -48.16 14.66 -31.07
N ASN A 757 -48.02 15.40 -32.18
CA ASN A 757 -47.87 16.86 -32.23
C ASN A 757 -46.56 17.48 -31.72
N GLY A 758 -45.49 16.70 -31.53
CA GLY A 758 -44.14 17.24 -31.23
C GLY A 758 -44.03 17.96 -29.89
N MET A 759 -44.78 17.53 -28.88
CA MET A 759 -44.56 18.06 -27.53
C MET A 759 -43.34 17.38 -26.91
N ALA A 760 -42.29 18.16 -26.68
CA ALA A 760 -41.19 17.78 -25.79
C ALA A 760 -41.77 17.23 -24.49
N PHE A 761 -41.22 16.12 -23.99
CA PHE A 761 -41.50 15.72 -22.62
C PHE A 761 -40.26 15.68 -21.75
N THR A 762 -40.39 16.23 -20.54
CA THR A 762 -39.30 16.22 -19.56
C THR A 762 -39.43 14.98 -18.71
N VAL A 763 -38.36 14.19 -18.61
CA VAL A 763 -38.22 13.10 -17.63
C VAL A 763 -37.19 13.51 -16.60
N ALA A 764 -37.58 13.61 -15.33
CA ALA A 764 -36.66 13.75 -14.20
C ALA A 764 -36.58 12.40 -13.47
N ASN A 765 -35.39 11.79 -13.38
CA ASN A 765 -35.27 10.38 -13.01
C ASN A 765 -35.46 10.05 -11.52
N VAL A 766 -35.81 8.77 -11.38
CA VAL A 766 -36.18 7.85 -10.30
C VAL A 766 -35.53 8.07 -8.94
N ALA A 767 -36.33 8.57 -8.01
CA ALA A 767 -36.16 8.22 -6.60
C ALA A 767 -36.84 6.87 -6.36
N SER A 768 -36.10 5.88 -5.86
CA SER A 768 -36.72 4.84 -5.05
C SER A 768 -36.96 5.45 -3.68
N THR A 769 -38.22 5.55 -3.27
CA THR A 769 -38.49 5.57 -1.83
C THR A 769 -38.52 4.13 -1.41
N ASN A 770 -37.46 3.66 -0.76
CA ASN A 770 -37.45 2.35 -0.13
C ASN A 770 -38.62 2.35 0.85
N ALA A 771 -39.64 1.54 0.58
CA ALA A 771 -40.64 1.29 1.60
C ALA A 771 -39.89 0.58 2.73
N ALA A 772 -40.00 1.11 3.96
CA ALA A 772 -39.58 0.33 5.13
C ALA A 772 -40.27 -1.03 5.01
N PRO A 773 -39.52 -2.15 4.93
CA PRO A 773 -40.17 -3.41 4.65
C PRO A 773 -41.09 -3.74 5.82
N THR A 774 -42.28 -4.25 5.53
CA THR A 774 -43.24 -4.63 6.57
C THR A 774 -42.70 -5.85 7.29
N ALA A 775 -42.29 -5.68 8.55
CA ALA A 775 -41.75 -6.76 9.36
C ALA A 775 -42.75 -7.92 9.44
N GLN A 776 -42.35 -9.09 8.96
CA GLN A 776 -43.09 -10.33 9.18
C GLN A 776 -42.60 -10.96 10.49
N THR A 777 -43.50 -11.63 11.22
CA THR A 777 -43.18 -12.35 12.46
C THR A 777 -43.76 -13.76 12.39
N SER A 778 -42.96 -14.77 12.73
CA SER A 778 -43.43 -16.15 12.85
C SER A 778 -42.75 -16.85 14.02
N SER A 779 -43.48 -17.74 14.69
CA SER A 779 -43.00 -18.44 15.89
C SER A 779 -42.93 -19.94 15.64
N TYR A 780 -41.79 -20.54 16.00
CA TYR A 780 -41.49 -21.96 15.95
C TYR A 780 -41.39 -22.49 17.38
N ASP A 781 -42.17 -23.50 17.76
CA ASP A 781 -42.25 -23.98 19.14
C ASP A 781 -41.68 -25.39 19.28
N PHE A 782 -40.61 -25.53 20.05
CA PHE A 782 -39.91 -26.80 20.26
C PHE A 782 -40.46 -27.58 21.47
N GLY A 783 -41.53 -27.11 22.10
CA GLY A 783 -42.15 -27.73 23.28
C GLY A 783 -42.72 -29.14 23.03
N THR A 784 -42.37 -30.08 23.93
CA THR A 784 -42.76 -31.50 24.03
C THR A 784 -42.02 -32.54 23.18
N VAL A 785 -41.03 -32.14 22.39
CA VAL A 785 -40.17 -33.09 21.64
C VAL A 785 -38.92 -33.41 22.48
N ALA A 786 -38.60 -34.69 22.66
CA ALA A 786 -37.33 -35.12 23.24
C ALA A 786 -36.24 -35.03 22.16
N PHE A 787 -35.12 -34.37 22.47
CA PHE A 787 -33.97 -34.22 21.57
C PHE A 787 -32.81 -35.03 22.12
N ASP A 788 -32.26 -35.92 21.31
CA ASP A 788 -31.12 -36.75 21.64
C ASP A 788 -29.81 -36.11 21.11
N ALA A 789 -28.69 -36.51 21.71
CA ALA A 789 -27.38 -36.08 21.24
C ALA A 789 -27.16 -36.57 19.80
N GLY A 790 -26.84 -35.66 18.88
CA GLY A 790 -26.68 -35.98 17.46
C GLY A 790 -27.88 -35.65 16.58
N ASP A 791 -29.02 -35.28 17.16
CA ASP A 791 -30.19 -34.85 16.38
C ASP A 791 -29.90 -33.59 15.57
N SER A 792 -30.59 -33.40 14.44
CA SER A 792 -30.49 -32.17 13.64
C SER A 792 -31.87 -31.61 13.30
N ILE A 793 -31.97 -30.28 13.28
CA ILE A 793 -33.21 -29.54 13.05
C ILE A 793 -33.12 -28.89 11.68
N ALA A 794 -34.13 -29.12 10.83
CA ALA A 794 -34.22 -28.55 9.49
C ALA A 794 -35.51 -27.77 9.27
N ALA A 795 -35.41 -26.59 8.64
CA ALA A 795 -36.52 -25.76 8.21
C ALA A 795 -36.19 -25.02 6.91
N SER A 796 -37.18 -24.35 6.32
CA SER A 796 -36.94 -23.38 5.24
C SER A 796 -37.50 -22.03 5.67
N ILE A 797 -36.66 -21.00 5.76
CA ILE A 797 -37.04 -19.64 6.17
C ILE A 797 -36.71 -18.69 5.03
N GLY A 798 -37.68 -17.88 4.58
CA GLY A 798 -37.47 -16.95 3.47
C GLY A 798 -37.00 -17.60 2.16
N GLY A 799 -37.28 -18.90 1.97
CA GLY A 799 -36.81 -19.70 0.82
C GLY A 799 -35.40 -20.29 0.98
N GLN A 800 -34.72 -20.04 2.10
CA GLN A 800 -33.41 -20.62 2.41
C GLN A 800 -33.55 -21.85 3.30
N PRO A 801 -32.90 -22.98 2.96
CA PRO A 801 -32.84 -24.14 3.84
C PRO A 801 -31.95 -23.82 5.04
N ILE A 802 -32.48 -24.04 6.24
CA ILE A 802 -31.79 -23.90 7.51
C ILE A 802 -31.67 -25.27 8.13
N THR A 803 -30.46 -25.70 8.40
CA THR A 803 -30.15 -26.95 9.10
C THR A 803 -29.21 -26.64 10.25
N THR A 804 -29.54 -27.10 11.46
CA THR A 804 -28.57 -27.07 12.56
C THR A 804 -27.50 -28.14 12.35
N GLY A 805 -26.32 -27.94 12.91
CA GLY A 805 -25.40 -29.05 13.19
C GLY A 805 -26.02 -30.05 14.17
N ALA A 806 -25.29 -31.14 14.44
CA ALA A 806 -25.64 -32.11 15.47
C ALA A 806 -25.83 -31.41 16.82
N LEU A 807 -27.00 -31.63 17.44
CA LEU A 807 -27.35 -31.09 18.75
C LEU A 807 -26.44 -31.72 19.82
N ALA A 808 -25.93 -30.89 20.73
CA ALA A 808 -25.06 -31.33 21.83
C ALA A 808 -25.85 -32.12 22.89
N ALA A 809 -25.16 -32.99 23.65
CA ALA A 809 -25.78 -33.90 24.62
C ALA A 809 -26.59 -33.15 25.70
N ALA A 810 -27.79 -33.68 25.99
CA ALA A 810 -28.79 -33.13 26.91
C ALA A 810 -29.40 -31.78 26.49
N THR A 811 -29.69 -31.58 25.21
CA THR A 811 -30.38 -30.36 24.74
C THR A 811 -31.85 -30.37 25.17
N SER A 812 -32.19 -29.57 26.19
CA SER A 812 -33.59 -29.25 26.48
C SER A 812 -34.26 -28.59 25.26
N ALA A 813 -35.60 -28.55 25.21
CA ALA A 813 -36.33 -27.84 24.14
C ALA A 813 -35.88 -26.37 23.96
N VAL A 814 -35.37 -25.74 25.02
CA VAL A 814 -34.77 -24.39 24.98
C VAL A 814 -33.41 -24.39 24.27
N GLY A 815 -32.59 -25.42 24.50
CA GLY A 815 -31.31 -25.58 23.81
C GLY A 815 -31.47 -25.89 22.32
N ALA A 816 -32.47 -26.70 21.96
CA ALA A 816 -32.83 -26.95 20.57
C ALA A 816 -33.34 -25.66 19.86
N ALA A 817 -34.19 -24.88 20.55
CA ALA A 817 -34.62 -23.57 20.09
C ALA A 817 -33.44 -22.61 19.90
N ALA A 818 -32.45 -22.65 20.79
CA ALA A 818 -31.25 -21.82 20.68
C ALA A 818 -30.36 -22.18 19.49
N ALA A 819 -30.11 -23.48 19.30
CA ALA A 819 -29.35 -23.96 18.15
C ALA A 819 -30.01 -23.56 16.82
N PHE A 820 -31.34 -23.67 16.76
CA PHE A 820 -32.10 -23.27 15.58
C PHE A 820 -32.07 -21.75 15.34
N ALA A 821 -32.30 -20.92 16.37
CA ALA A 821 -32.23 -19.46 16.24
C ALA A 821 -30.84 -18.98 15.79
N ASN A 822 -29.77 -19.60 16.31
CA ASN A 822 -28.40 -19.30 15.89
C ASN A 822 -28.15 -19.69 14.44
N ALA A 823 -28.65 -20.85 13.98
CA ALA A 823 -28.54 -21.25 12.58
C ALA A 823 -29.28 -20.28 11.63
N VAL A 824 -30.41 -19.70 12.07
CA VAL A 824 -31.12 -18.66 11.32
C VAL A 824 -30.32 -17.36 11.27
N ASN A 825 -29.82 -16.88 12.41
CA ASN A 825 -29.05 -15.63 12.50
C ASN A 825 -27.68 -15.71 11.82
N ALA A 826 -27.07 -16.90 11.75
CA ALA A 826 -25.79 -17.12 11.10
C ALA A 826 -25.90 -17.27 9.56
N ASN A 827 -27.11 -17.44 9.01
CA ASN A 827 -27.28 -17.53 7.57
C ASN A 827 -27.13 -16.14 6.94
N ALA A 828 -26.01 -15.92 6.24
CA ALA A 828 -25.66 -14.63 5.65
C ALA A 828 -26.74 -14.07 4.69
N ALA A 829 -27.47 -14.93 3.99
CA ALA A 829 -28.55 -14.51 3.09
C ALA A 829 -29.78 -14.01 3.87
N LEU A 830 -30.07 -14.59 5.03
CA LEU A 830 -31.16 -14.13 5.92
C LEU A 830 -30.78 -12.87 6.70
N ALA A 831 -29.53 -12.77 7.16
CA ALA A 831 -29.00 -11.58 7.83
C ALA A 831 -28.99 -10.36 6.88
N ALA A 832 -28.57 -10.55 5.63
CA ALA A 832 -28.63 -9.50 4.60
C ALA A 832 -30.08 -9.06 4.28
N ALA A 833 -31.06 -9.96 4.45
CA ALA A 833 -32.48 -9.65 4.32
C ALA A 833 -33.10 -9.05 5.61
N GLY A 834 -32.30 -8.75 6.63
CA GLY A 834 -32.76 -8.21 7.91
C GLY A 834 -33.68 -9.15 8.67
N ILE A 835 -33.51 -10.47 8.48
CA ILE A 835 -34.27 -11.51 9.18
C ILE A 835 -33.45 -11.99 10.37
N THR A 836 -34.03 -11.84 11.56
CA THR A 836 -33.44 -12.25 12.83
C THR A 836 -34.37 -13.21 13.57
N ALA A 837 -33.78 -14.07 14.38
CA ALA A 837 -34.47 -15.03 15.22
C ALA A 837 -34.14 -14.74 16.69
N VAL A 838 -35.18 -14.58 17.51
CA VAL A 838 -35.08 -14.34 18.95
C VAL A 838 -35.72 -15.52 19.69
N ILE A 839 -35.03 -16.06 20.68
CA ILE A 839 -35.54 -17.16 21.49
C ILE A 839 -36.36 -16.59 22.64
N THR A 840 -37.50 -17.20 22.93
CA THR A 840 -38.35 -16.90 24.10
C THR A 840 -38.78 -18.23 24.73
N GLY A 841 -37.98 -18.73 25.68
CA GLY A 841 -38.18 -20.06 26.25
C GLY A 841 -37.93 -21.17 25.21
N SER A 842 -38.87 -22.11 25.06
CA SER A 842 -38.81 -23.18 24.03
C SER A 842 -39.25 -22.71 22.63
N LYS A 843 -39.51 -21.41 22.45
CA LYS A 843 -39.99 -20.83 21.18
C LYS A 843 -38.91 -19.99 20.52
N VAL A 844 -38.85 -20.03 19.20
CA VAL A 844 -38.05 -19.12 18.38
C VAL A 844 -39.00 -18.22 17.60
N VAL A 845 -38.92 -16.92 17.82
CA VAL A 845 -39.66 -15.91 17.07
C VAL A 845 -38.71 -15.35 16.01
N VAL A 846 -39.03 -15.59 14.75
CA VAL A 846 -38.30 -15.05 13.61
C VAL A 846 -39.01 -13.78 13.14
N THR A 847 -38.30 -12.67 13.19
CA THR A 847 -38.74 -11.33 12.78
C THR A 847 -37.86 -10.85 11.66
N GLY A 848 -38.44 -10.39 10.56
CA GLY A 848 -37.61 -9.93 9.46
C GLY A 848 -38.34 -9.38 8.27
N ASN A 849 -37.55 -8.73 7.43
CA ASN A 849 -37.98 -7.99 6.25
C ASN A 849 -37.79 -8.85 4.98
N ALA A 850 -38.53 -9.96 4.87
CA ALA A 850 -38.40 -10.85 3.73
C ALA A 850 -39.05 -10.26 2.46
N SER A 851 -38.26 -10.08 1.39
CA SER A 851 -38.76 -9.71 0.06
C SER A 851 -39.57 -10.88 -0.56
N GLY A 852 -40.85 -10.97 -0.23
CA GLY A 852 -41.84 -11.70 -1.05
C GLY A 852 -42.09 -13.18 -0.77
N ALA A 853 -41.53 -13.81 0.27
CA ALA A 853 -41.90 -15.17 0.69
C ALA A 853 -42.42 -15.17 2.13
N ALA A 854 -43.62 -15.71 2.36
CA ALA A 854 -44.19 -15.83 3.71
C ALA A 854 -43.34 -16.77 4.56
N PHE A 855 -43.06 -16.42 5.82
CA PHE A 855 -42.47 -17.36 6.77
C PHE A 855 -43.45 -18.54 6.96
N PRO A 856 -43.07 -19.79 6.64
CA PRO A 856 -43.98 -20.92 6.80
C PRO A 856 -44.32 -21.13 8.28
N ALA A 857 -45.61 -21.23 8.59
CA ALA A 857 -46.05 -21.58 9.94
C ALA A 857 -46.01 -23.12 10.10
N GLY A 858 -45.13 -23.61 10.97
CA GLY A 858 -45.03 -25.03 11.31
C GLY A 858 -43.73 -25.36 12.05
N ASN A 859 -43.77 -26.39 12.91
CA ASN A 859 -42.58 -26.82 13.63
C ASN A 859 -41.52 -27.39 12.66
N PRO A 860 -40.23 -27.07 12.88
CA PRO A 860 -39.15 -27.59 12.04
C PRO A 860 -39.02 -29.11 12.17
N THR A 861 -38.44 -29.74 11.14
CA THR A 861 -38.30 -31.20 11.07
C THR A 861 -37.08 -31.64 11.89
N VAL A 862 -37.25 -32.61 12.78
CA VAL A 862 -36.16 -33.19 13.59
C VAL A 862 -35.75 -34.54 12.96
N THR A 863 -34.45 -34.73 12.74
CA THR A 863 -33.89 -36.00 12.25
C THR A 863 -33.09 -36.66 13.39
N ASN A 864 -33.57 -37.81 13.88
CA ASN A 864 -32.98 -38.48 15.04
C ASN A 864 -31.73 -39.29 14.70
N ALA A 865 -30.67 -39.17 15.51
CA ALA A 865 -29.49 -40.02 15.44
C ALA A 865 -29.71 -41.39 16.13
N ALA A 866 -29.06 -42.48 15.68
CA ALA A 866 -29.24 -43.81 16.26
C ALA A 866 -28.57 -43.95 17.64
N ALA A 867 -29.31 -44.45 18.65
CA ALA A 867 -28.87 -44.57 20.04
C ALA A 867 -27.64 -45.47 20.23
N THR A 868 -26.63 -44.99 20.96
CA THR A 868 -25.41 -45.72 21.34
C THR A 868 -25.59 -46.50 22.64
N ALA A 869 -25.18 -47.77 22.69
CA ALA A 869 -25.28 -48.63 23.87
C ALA A 869 -24.46 -48.10 25.06
N ASP A 870 -25.02 -48.13 26.28
CA ASP A 870 -24.34 -47.70 27.50
C ASP A 870 -23.58 -48.87 28.12
N VAL A 871 -22.35 -48.61 28.59
CA VAL A 871 -21.44 -49.65 29.10
C VAL A 871 -20.79 -49.20 30.40
N GLU A 872 -20.99 -49.98 31.46
CA GLU A 872 -20.45 -49.74 32.78
C GLU A 872 -19.66 -50.96 33.28
N THR A 873 -18.49 -50.75 33.87
CA THR A 873 -17.62 -51.83 34.35
C THR A 873 -17.47 -51.79 35.86
N VAL A 874 -17.70 -52.93 36.51
CA VAL A 874 -17.51 -53.14 37.95
C VAL A 874 -16.25 -53.97 38.19
N THR A 875 -15.31 -53.43 38.96
CA THR A 875 -14.09 -54.13 39.37
C THR A 875 -14.10 -54.37 40.87
N PHE A 876 -14.00 -55.64 41.28
CA PHE A 876 -13.78 -56.01 42.67
C PHE A 876 -12.26 -56.01 42.94
N ALA A 877 -11.78 -55.24 43.92
CA ALA A 877 -10.34 -55.05 44.18
C ALA A 877 -9.84 -55.79 45.45
N SER A 878 -10.71 -56.05 46.44
CA SER A 878 -10.49 -57.03 47.51
C SER A 878 -11.77 -57.28 48.32
N SER A 879 -12.06 -58.55 48.64
CA SER A 879 -13.22 -58.97 49.44
C SER A 879 -12.80 -60.01 50.49
N ALA A 880 -13.35 -59.93 51.70
CA ALA A 880 -13.10 -60.93 52.74
C ALA A 880 -14.21 -61.99 52.73
N ALA A 881 -13.85 -63.25 53.02
CA ALA A 881 -14.82 -64.34 52.99
C ALA A 881 -15.94 -64.08 54.01
N GLY A 882 -17.18 -64.03 53.53
CA GLY A 882 -18.38 -63.70 54.30
C GLY A 882 -18.87 -62.25 54.15
N ASP A 883 -18.17 -61.38 53.43
CA ASP A 883 -18.67 -60.04 53.11
C ASP A 883 -19.93 -60.10 52.24
N VAL A 884 -20.94 -59.28 52.56
CA VAL A 884 -22.20 -59.25 51.81
C VAL A 884 -22.35 -57.93 51.07
N TYR A 885 -22.42 -58.02 49.74
CA TYR A 885 -22.60 -56.89 48.84
C TYR A 885 -24.03 -56.89 48.28
N THR A 886 -24.70 -55.76 48.46
CA THR A 886 -26.00 -55.52 47.83
C THR A 886 -25.76 -54.75 46.55
N VAL A 887 -26.23 -55.29 45.42
CA VAL A 887 -26.00 -54.72 44.10
C VAL A 887 -27.33 -54.33 43.47
N THR A 888 -27.38 -53.13 42.93
CA THR A 888 -28.53 -52.61 42.19
C THR A 888 -28.05 -52.17 40.82
N VAL A 889 -28.73 -52.62 39.76
CA VAL A 889 -28.43 -52.25 38.35
C VAL A 889 -29.74 -51.75 37.74
N GLN A 890 -29.72 -50.56 37.12
CA GLN A 890 -30.91 -49.85 36.65
C GLN A 890 -32.09 -49.86 37.66
N GLY A 891 -31.78 -49.62 38.94
CA GLY A 891 -32.78 -49.63 40.01
C GLY A 891 -33.31 -51.01 40.43
N VAL A 892 -32.95 -52.10 39.74
CA VAL A 892 -33.30 -53.48 40.12
C VAL A 892 -32.27 -54.04 41.09
N GLN A 893 -32.70 -54.32 42.31
CA GLN A 893 -31.84 -54.91 43.33
C GLN A 893 -31.68 -56.42 43.09
N LEU A 894 -30.43 -56.85 42.97
CA LEU A 894 -30.06 -58.26 42.79
C LEU A 894 -30.00 -58.98 44.13
N THR A 895 -30.01 -60.31 44.06
CA THR A 895 -29.75 -61.14 45.24
C THR A 895 -28.35 -60.80 45.79
N PRO A 896 -28.19 -60.56 47.11
CA PRO A 896 -26.90 -60.13 47.65
C PRO A 896 -25.78 -61.15 47.38
N ILE A 897 -24.61 -60.65 47.01
CA ILE A 897 -23.42 -61.48 46.77
C ILE A 897 -22.71 -61.66 48.11
N VAL A 898 -22.57 -62.91 48.54
CA VAL A 898 -21.75 -63.27 49.70
C VAL A 898 -20.39 -63.71 49.18
N SER A 899 -19.35 -62.94 49.48
CA SER A 899 -18.01 -63.19 48.96
C SER A 899 -17.38 -64.42 49.59
N ASP A 900 -16.66 -65.20 48.77
CA ASP A 900 -15.81 -66.31 49.22
C ASP A 900 -14.32 -65.90 49.39
N ALA A 901 -14.03 -64.59 49.33
CA ALA A 901 -12.70 -63.96 49.24
C ALA A 901 -11.98 -64.11 47.89
N THR A 902 -12.64 -64.64 46.86
CA THR A 902 -12.09 -64.78 45.51
C THR A 902 -12.77 -63.80 44.56
N VAL A 903 -12.07 -62.69 44.28
CA VAL A 903 -12.53 -61.58 43.42
C VAL A 903 -13.12 -62.04 42.08
N ALA A 904 -12.50 -63.04 41.44
CA ALA A 904 -12.99 -63.56 40.16
C ALA A 904 -14.34 -64.30 40.29
N ASN A 905 -14.56 -65.00 41.40
CA ASN A 905 -15.82 -65.70 41.66
C ASN A 905 -16.95 -64.70 41.96
N ASP A 906 -16.64 -63.62 42.68
CA ASP A 906 -17.60 -62.56 42.98
C ASP A 906 -18.05 -61.82 41.70
N ALA A 907 -17.11 -61.47 40.81
CA ALA A 907 -17.40 -60.87 39.51
C ALA A 907 -18.21 -61.81 38.59
N THR A 908 -17.88 -63.12 38.61
CA THR A 908 -18.64 -64.15 37.88
C THR A 908 -20.07 -64.25 38.41
N THR A 909 -20.22 -64.23 39.73
CA THR A 909 -21.52 -64.31 40.40
C THR A 909 -22.38 -63.10 40.07
N LEU A 910 -21.80 -61.89 40.06
CA LEU A 910 -22.49 -60.67 39.65
C LEU A 910 -22.97 -60.76 38.19
N ALA A 911 -22.11 -61.15 37.26
CA ALA A 911 -22.48 -61.27 35.85
C ALA A 911 -23.62 -62.28 35.64
N ASN A 912 -23.55 -63.43 36.32
CA ASN A 912 -24.60 -64.45 36.24
C ASN A 912 -25.92 -63.97 36.83
N LEU A 913 -25.90 -63.25 37.97
CA LEU A 913 -27.11 -62.68 38.57
C LEU A 913 -27.78 -61.67 37.63
N ILE A 914 -27.01 -60.84 36.92
CA ILE A 914 -27.54 -59.89 35.93
C ILE A 914 -28.15 -60.64 34.75
N ASN A 915 -27.40 -61.58 34.16
CA ASN A 915 -27.82 -62.32 32.96
C ASN A 915 -28.96 -63.31 33.18
N THR A 916 -29.24 -63.69 34.43
CA THR A 916 -30.35 -64.60 34.76
C THR A 916 -31.55 -63.86 35.34
N ASN A 917 -31.42 -62.55 35.62
CA ASN A 917 -32.54 -61.74 36.07
C ASN A 917 -33.43 -61.36 34.87
N GLY A 918 -34.64 -61.91 34.86
CA GLY A 918 -35.60 -61.71 33.76
C GLY A 918 -36.01 -60.26 33.53
N ALA A 919 -35.94 -59.39 34.54
CA ALA A 919 -36.27 -57.96 34.38
C ALA A 919 -35.15 -57.20 33.67
N LEU A 920 -33.89 -57.45 34.04
CA LEU A 920 -32.72 -56.80 33.43
C LEU A 920 -32.48 -57.28 31.99
N THR A 921 -32.60 -58.59 31.75
CA THR A 921 -32.46 -59.15 30.39
C THR A 921 -33.59 -58.75 29.46
N ALA A 922 -34.82 -58.56 29.97
CA ALA A 922 -35.93 -58.01 29.18
C ALA A 922 -35.75 -56.52 28.87
N ALA A 923 -35.06 -55.78 29.74
CA ALA A 923 -34.58 -54.43 29.47
C ALA A 923 -33.32 -54.40 28.58
N GLY A 924 -32.88 -55.56 28.09
CA GLY A 924 -31.74 -55.77 27.20
C GLY A 924 -30.36 -55.45 27.82
N VAL A 925 -30.31 -55.41 29.15
CA VAL A 925 -29.07 -55.38 29.92
C VAL A 925 -28.44 -56.77 29.95
N THR A 926 -27.16 -56.83 29.57
CA THR A 926 -26.35 -58.04 29.63
C THR A 926 -25.04 -57.75 30.36
N ALA A 927 -24.45 -58.77 30.97
CA ALA A 927 -23.17 -58.66 31.64
C ALA A 927 -22.20 -59.73 31.15
N THR A 928 -20.94 -59.38 31.00
CA THR A 928 -19.86 -60.33 30.76
C THR A 928 -18.80 -60.14 31.83
N HIS A 929 -18.05 -61.19 32.16
CA HIS A 929 -16.96 -61.07 33.13
C HIS A 929 -15.67 -61.62 32.57
N ALA A 930 -14.57 -60.96 32.93
CA ALA A 930 -13.21 -61.40 32.64
C ALA A 930 -12.26 -60.90 33.73
N ALA A 931 -11.38 -61.77 34.22
CA ALA A 931 -10.27 -61.44 35.14
C ALA A 931 -10.65 -60.58 36.38
N GLY A 932 -11.82 -60.79 36.98
CA GLY A 932 -12.26 -60.04 38.18
C GLY A 932 -13.02 -58.74 37.90
N VAL A 933 -13.30 -58.43 36.63
CA VAL A 933 -14.12 -57.30 36.18
C VAL A 933 -15.41 -57.83 35.56
N THR A 934 -16.55 -57.21 35.89
CA THR A 934 -17.85 -57.44 35.26
C THR A 934 -18.19 -56.23 34.40
N THR A 935 -18.27 -56.40 33.09
CA THR A 935 -18.73 -55.38 32.15
C THR A 935 -20.21 -55.58 31.90
N ILE A 936 -21.01 -54.54 32.19
CA ILE A 936 -22.46 -54.52 32.03
C ILE A 936 -22.76 -53.60 30.85
N THR A 937 -23.66 -54.03 29.98
CA THR A 937 -24.00 -53.32 28.75
C THR A 937 -25.51 -53.30 28.59
N ASP A 938 -26.07 -52.11 28.39
CA ASP A 938 -27.43 -51.92 27.93
C ASP A 938 -27.41 -51.66 26.42
N ALA A 939 -27.88 -52.64 25.64
CA ALA A 939 -27.95 -52.54 24.18
C ALA A 939 -28.96 -51.47 23.70
N GLN A 940 -29.82 -50.97 24.59
CA GLN A 940 -30.81 -49.93 24.35
C GLN A 940 -30.32 -48.54 24.79
N GLY A 941 -29.12 -48.43 25.37
CA GLY A 941 -28.47 -47.14 25.65
C GLY A 941 -29.01 -46.38 26.85
N ASN A 942 -29.77 -47.02 27.75
CA ASN A 942 -30.20 -46.37 28.99
C ASN A 942 -29.08 -46.43 30.04
N ASP A 943 -29.02 -45.41 30.89
CA ASP A 943 -28.05 -45.34 31.98
C ASP A 943 -28.14 -46.58 32.88
N LEU A 944 -27.04 -47.32 32.96
CA LEU A 944 -26.95 -48.56 33.73
C LEU A 944 -27.04 -48.33 35.25
N GLY A 945 -26.68 -47.14 35.74
CA GLY A 945 -26.88 -46.71 37.13
C GLY A 945 -26.44 -47.73 38.19
N VAL A 946 -25.27 -48.36 38.03
CA VAL A 946 -24.84 -49.46 38.88
C VAL A 946 -24.41 -48.97 40.27
N SER A 947 -25.03 -49.51 41.31
CA SER A 947 -24.70 -49.20 42.71
C SER A 947 -24.39 -50.47 43.50
N ILE A 948 -23.29 -50.44 44.24
CA ILE A 948 -22.85 -51.56 45.09
C ILE A 948 -22.55 -51.05 46.48
N VAL A 949 -23.21 -51.64 47.48
CA VAL A 949 -23.08 -51.25 48.88
C VAL A 949 -22.73 -52.47 49.73
N LYS A 950 -21.66 -52.37 50.53
CA LYS A 950 -21.30 -53.37 51.55
C LYS A 950 -22.15 -53.20 52.80
N ALA A 951 -22.80 -54.25 53.27
CA ALA A 951 -23.66 -54.17 54.45
C ALA A 951 -22.84 -53.96 55.75
N GLY A 952 -23.12 -52.89 56.52
CA GLY A 952 -22.67 -52.73 57.91
C GLY A 952 -21.67 -51.61 58.28
N ALA A 953 -21.34 -50.64 57.40
CA ALA A 953 -20.41 -49.56 57.74
C ALA A 953 -21.11 -48.29 58.31
N GLY A 954 -20.81 -47.93 59.56
CA GLY A 954 -21.21 -46.67 60.22
C GLY A 954 -20.25 -45.50 59.94
N THR A 955 -20.73 -44.28 60.22
CA THR A 955 -20.16 -42.95 59.86
C THR A 955 -18.67 -42.72 60.14
N ALA A 956 -17.90 -42.22 59.16
CA ALA A 956 -16.57 -41.60 59.33
C ALA A 956 -16.32 -40.45 58.31
N THR A 957 -15.48 -39.50 58.71
CA THR A 957 -15.20 -38.15 58.15
C THR A 957 -14.42 -38.10 56.81
N PRO A 958 -14.51 -36.98 56.04
CA PRO A 958 -13.85 -36.82 54.73
C PRO A 958 -12.33 -36.89 54.82
N GLY A 959 -11.72 -37.76 53.99
CA GLY A 959 -10.31 -38.12 54.02
C GLY A 959 -10.02 -39.63 54.01
N SER A 960 -11.05 -40.48 53.97
CA SER A 960 -10.92 -41.94 53.84
C SER A 960 -11.92 -42.49 52.83
N THR A 961 -11.43 -43.13 51.76
CA THR A 961 -12.20 -43.97 50.83
C THR A 961 -12.34 -45.37 51.43
N THR A 962 -13.57 -45.80 51.76
CA THR A 962 -13.85 -47.21 52.08
C THR A 962 -13.44 -48.11 50.93
N THR A 963 -12.60 -49.09 51.28
CA THR A 963 -11.90 -50.08 50.47
C THR A 963 -12.80 -50.96 49.58
N GLY A 964 -12.48 -51.03 48.27
CA GLY A 964 -12.39 -52.32 47.57
C GLY A 964 -13.22 -52.58 46.32
N ILE A 965 -14.10 -51.70 45.84
CA ILE A 965 -14.87 -51.90 44.58
C ILE A 965 -14.92 -50.58 43.79
N VAL A 966 -14.61 -50.64 42.49
CA VAL A 966 -14.60 -49.47 41.59
C VAL A 966 -15.59 -49.70 40.44
N VAL A 967 -16.46 -48.73 40.19
CA VAL A 967 -17.37 -48.71 39.04
C VAL A 967 -16.95 -47.57 38.11
N THR A 968 -16.76 -47.86 36.83
CA THR A 968 -16.36 -46.88 35.80
C THR A 968 -17.30 -46.94 34.60
N ASN A 969 -17.78 -45.77 34.17
CA ASN A 969 -18.66 -45.60 33.00
C ASN A 969 -17.86 -45.00 31.82
N ASN A 970 -18.16 -45.42 30.59
CA ASN A 970 -17.52 -44.95 29.35
C ASN A 970 -18.39 -43.97 28.50
N SER A 971 -19.51 -43.47 29.03
CA SER A 971 -20.40 -42.53 28.34
C SER A 971 -20.06 -41.07 28.68
N VAL A 972 -19.68 -40.29 27.66
CA VAL A 972 -19.32 -38.85 27.76
C VAL A 972 -20.58 -38.02 27.95
N GLY A 973 -20.84 -37.55 29.18
CA GLY A 973 -21.96 -36.63 29.43
C GLY A 973 -22.44 -36.44 30.86
N ASN A 974 -21.86 -37.10 31.86
CA ASN A 974 -22.20 -36.82 33.27
C ASN A 974 -20.91 -36.79 34.11
N PRO A 975 -20.65 -35.73 34.91
CA PRO A 975 -19.52 -35.74 35.81
C PRO A 975 -19.64 -36.87 36.83
N VAL A 976 -18.76 -37.86 36.71
CA VAL A 976 -18.17 -38.51 37.89
C VAL A 976 -17.47 -37.39 38.64
N THR A 977 -17.89 -37.08 39.86
CA THR A 977 -17.29 -36.01 40.66
C THR A 977 -15.84 -36.32 40.97
N VAL A 978 -14.91 -35.81 40.16
CA VAL A 978 -13.47 -35.75 40.45
C VAL A 978 -12.94 -34.39 39.97
N ASN A 979 -12.65 -33.49 40.89
CA ASN A 979 -12.36 -32.07 40.64
C ASN A 979 -10.99 -31.82 39.95
N GLY A 980 -10.94 -31.06 38.83
CA GLY A 980 -9.71 -30.41 38.32
C GLY A 980 -9.74 -29.72 36.91
N HIS A 981 -9.68 -28.37 36.89
CA HIS A 981 -9.19 -27.31 35.92
C HIS A 981 -9.36 -27.29 34.36
N GLY A 982 -9.42 -26.06 33.77
CA GLY A 982 -8.83 -25.67 32.44
C GLY A 982 -9.62 -24.69 31.51
N ALA A 983 -8.97 -23.69 30.87
CA ALA A 983 -9.54 -22.46 30.25
C ALA A 983 -9.83 -22.44 28.72
N GLY A 984 -10.72 -21.51 28.28
CA GLY A 984 -10.68 -20.76 26.99
C GLY A 984 -11.90 -20.82 26.02
N ALA A 985 -12.69 -19.73 25.89
CA ALA A 985 -13.40 -19.28 24.66
C ALA A 985 -14.26 -18.00 24.87
N THR A 986 -14.21 -17.08 23.90
CA THR A 986 -14.82 -15.74 23.81
C THR A 986 -16.33 -15.75 23.50
N GLY A 987 -17.11 -14.86 24.12
CA GLY A 987 -18.50 -14.55 23.75
C GLY A 987 -19.58 -15.22 24.59
N GLN A 988 -19.49 -15.18 25.92
CA GLN A 988 -20.51 -15.73 26.81
C GLN A 988 -20.93 -14.75 27.91
N THR A 989 -22.23 -14.71 28.21
CA THR A 989 -22.72 -14.48 29.57
C THR A 989 -22.18 -15.60 30.45
N LEU A 990 -21.23 -15.28 31.35
CA LEU A 990 -20.75 -16.27 32.32
C LEU A 990 -21.91 -16.69 33.24
N PRO A 991 -22.19 -18.00 33.40
CA PRO A 991 -23.02 -18.44 34.50
C PRO A 991 -22.20 -18.35 35.80
N THR A 992 -22.86 -17.85 36.84
CA THR A 992 -22.37 -17.62 38.21
C THR A 992 -21.29 -18.61 38.67
N VAL A 993 -20.05 -18.13 38.79
CA VAL A 993 -18.94 -18.84 39.44
C VAL A 993 -18.62 -18.10 40.74
N THR A 994 -18.95 -18.70 41.87
CA THR A 994 -18.66 -18.09 43.17
C THR A 994 -17.15 -18.10 43.46
N GLN A 995 -16.54 -16.91 43.38
CA GLN A 995 -15.21 -16.47 43.86
C GLN A 995 -13.96 -17.00 43.12
N THR A 996 -12.87 -16.25 42.87
CA THR A 996 -12.45 -14.84 43.08
C THR A 996 -11.18 -14.62 42.23
N THR A 997 -10.96 -13.41 41.69
CA THR A 997 -9.70 -12.78 41.19
C THR A 997 -9.42 -12.62 39.68
N ASP A 998 -10.29 -13.06 38.76
CA ASP A 998 -10.07 -12.79 37.32
C ASP A 998 -10.66 -11.43 36.88
N PRO A 999 -9.94 -10.60 36.10
CA PRO A 999 -10.43 -9.30 35.64
C PRO A 999 -11.59 -9.45 34.64
N VAL A 1000 -12.64 -8.66 34.82
CA VAL A 1000 -13.78 -8.53 33.91
C VAL A 1000 -13.46 -7.44 32.88
N LEU A 1001 -13.23 -7.83 31.61
CA LEU A 1001 -12.73 -6.93 30.56
C LEU A 1001 -13.87 -6.24 29.78
N GLY A 1002 -13.75 -4.93 29.56
CA GLY A 1002 -14.61 -4.08 28.72
C GLY A 1002 -13.83 -3.09 27.84
N GLY A 1003 -14.51 -2.31 26.99
CA GLY A 1003 -13.90 -1.29 26.12
C GLY A 1003 -13.56 -1.73 24.70
N THR A 1004 -14.31 -2.68 24.13
CA THR A 1004 -14.24 -2.99 22.68
C THR A 1004 -15.07 -1.98 21.87
N PRO A 1005 -14.99 -1.93 20.52
CA PRO A 1005 -15.80 -1.00 19.71
C PRO A 1005 -17.32 -1.21 19.84
N ASN A 1006 -17.78 -2.27 20.52
CA ASN A 1006 -19.18 -2.63 20.73
C ASN A 1006 -19.60 -2.42 22.19
N SER A 1007 -20.92 -2.34 22.46
CA SER A 1007 -21.45 -2.22 23.82
C SER A 1007 -21.35 -3.56 24.58
N ASP A 1008 -20.55 -3.58 25.63
CA ASP A 1008 -20.37 -4.73 26.52
C ASP A 1008 -21.30 -4.64 27.75
N THR A 1009 -21.87 -5.77 28.20
CA THR A 1009 -22.62 -5.86 29.48
C THR A 1009 -21.81 -6.70 30.46
N LEU A 1010 -21.27 -6.07 31.48
CA LEU A 1010 -20.34 -6.63 32.46
C LEU A 1010 -21.08 -6.87 33.79
N THR A 1011 -20.92 -8.06 34.36
CA THR A 1011 -21.51 -8.45 35.64
C THR A 1011 -20.40 -8.98 36.54
N GLY A 1012 -20.21 -8.37 37.71
CA GLY A 1012 -19.19 -8.75 38.69
C GLY A 1012 -19.61 -9.95 39.55
N ASP A 1013 -20.90 -10.15 39.75
CA ASP A 1013 -21.49 -11.00 40.78
C ASP A 1013 -21.45 -10.36 42.20
N GLY A 1014 -21.58 -11.15 43.27
CA GLY A 1014 -21.69 -10.62 44.63
C GLY A 1014 -20.34 -10.29 45.30
N GLY A 1015 -19.25 -10.29 44.53
CA GLY A 1015 -17.86 -10.25 44.96
C GLY A 1015 -17.22 -8.86 45.03
N ASN A 1016 -15.88 -8.84 45.05
CA ASN A 1016 -15.04 -7.67 44.79
C ASN A 1016 -14.48 -7.85 43.38
N ASP A 1017 -14.97 -7.11 42.41
CA ASP A 1017 -14.63 -7.34 41.01
C ASP A 1017 -13.71 -6.27 40.45
N LEU A 1018 -12.85 -6.66 39.50
CA LEU A 1018 -11.97 -5.73 38.77
C LEU A 1018 -12.50 -5.58 37.34
N PHE A 1019 -13.10 -4.44 37.03
CA PHE A 1019 -13.56 -4.10 35.69
C PHE A 1019 -12.47 -3.35 34.93
N VAL A 1020 -11.95 -3.93 33.85
CA VAL A 1020 -10.81 -3.37 33.11
C VAL A 1020 -11.25 -2.83 31.75
N PHE A 1021 -11.09 -1.53 31.54
CA PHE A 1021 -11.41 -0.85 30.29
C PHE A 1021 -10.15 -0.43 29.54
N VAL A 1022 -9.93 -1.03 28.36
CA VAL A 1022 -8.70 -0.89 27.56
C VAL A 1022 -8.87 -0.06 26.27
N GLY A 1023 -10.06 0.53 26.03
CA GLY A 1023 -10.39 1.28 24.81
C GLY A 1023 -11.49 2.34 25.00
N GLN A 1024 -11.91 3.02 23.93
CA GLN A 1024 -12.92 4.09 23.96
C GLN A 1024 -14.30 3.54 24.39
N THR A 1025 -14.86 4.05 25.49
CA THR A 1025 -16.22 3.73 25.95
C THR A 1025 -17.12 4.97 25.84
N GLY A 1026 -18.01 5.04 24.83
CA GLY A 1026 -18.98 6.13 24.67
C GLY A 1026 -19.18 6.64 23.24
N GLY A 1027 -18.17 6.53 22.36
CA GLY A 1027 -18.28 6.82 20.93
C GLY A 1027 -18.99 8.13 20.57
N TRP A 1028 -18.62 9.24 21.22
CA TRP A 1028 -19.25 10.54 20.97
C TRP A 1028 -18.85 11.07 19.58
N ASN A 1029 -19.84 11.28 18.70
CA ASN A 1029 -19.60 11.76 17.34
C ASN A 1029 -19.81 13.28 17.17
N GLY A 1030 -19.90 14.03 18.27
CA GLY A 1030 -20.21 15.46 18.26
C GLY A 1030 -21.70 15.79 18.41
N ALA A 1031 -22.61 14.81 18.30
CA ALA A 1031 -24.05 15.00 18.42
C ALA A 1031 -24.75 14.00 19.37
N ALA A 1032 -24.32 12.74 19.42
CA ALA A 1032 -24.87 11.69 20.29
C ALA A 1032 -23.79 10.65 20.67
N LEU A 1033 -24.05 9.87 21.73
CA LEU A 1033 -23.27 8.68 22.07
C LEU A 1033 -23.72 7.53 21.18
N THR A 1034 -22.79 6.84 20.53
CA THR A 1034 -23.12 5.79 19.55
C THR A 1034 -23.08 4.38 20.16
N ASN A 1035 -22.14 4.09 21.05
CA ASN A 1035 -21.97 2.81 21.77
C ASN A 1035 -21.57 3.08 23.23
N MET A 1036 -22.09 2.32 24.20
CA MET A 1036 -21.85 2.53 25.64
C MET A 1036 -21.86 1.21 26.40
N ASP A 1037 -20.83 0.96 27.21
CA ASP A 1037 -20.74 -0.24 28.06
C ASP A 1037 -21.64 -0.11 29.29
N THR A 1038 -22.10 -1.25 29.81
CA THR A 1038 -22.94 -1.33 31.01
C THR A 1038 -22.32 -2.24 32.06
N ILE A 1039 -22.11 -1.72 33.28
CA ILE A 1039 -21.84 -2.56 34.47
C ILE A 1039 -23.16 -2.78 35.20
N THR A 1040 -23.53 -4.04 35.43
CA THR A 1040 -24.88 -4.36 35.90
C THR A 1040 -25.07 -4.28 37.42
N ASP A 1041 -23.97 -4.36 38.18
CA ASP A 1041 -23.94 -4.63 39.62
C ASP A 1041 -22.76 -3.96 40.36
N LEU A 1042 -22.36 -2.76 39.93
CA LEU A 1042 -21.20 -2.05 40.49
C LEU A 1042 -21.38 -1.72 41.99
N ASN A 1043 -20.64 -2.38 42.87
CA ASN A 1043 -20.65 -2.15 44.31
C ASN A 1043 -19.40 -1.37 44.77
N LEU A 1044 -19.55 -0.08 45.05
CA LEU A 1044 -18.47 0.83 45.46
C LEU A 1044 -18.28 0.89 46.99
N GLY A 1045 -19.06 0.12 47.76
CA GLY A 1045 -18.96 0.08 49.22
C GLY A 1045 -19.44 1.36 49.95
N GLY A 1046 -19.58 1.26 51.27
CA GLY A 1046 -19.94 2.38 52.13
C GLY A 1046 -18.72 3.12 52.68
N ALA A 1047 -18.86 4.43 52.99
CA ALA A 1047 -17.82 5.33 53.52
C ALA A 1047 -17.11 4.89 54.83
N SER A 1048 -17.42 3.71 55.37
CA SER A 1048 -16.71 3.08 56.48
C SER A 1048 -16.56 1.59 56.17
N GLY A 1049 -15.37 1.25 55.65
CA GLY A 1049 -15.09 -0.05 55.04
C GLY A 1049 -15.46 -1.27 55.88
N ALA A 1050 -16.09 -2.24 55.22
CA ALA A 1050 -15.72 -3.64 55.23
C ALA A 1050 -16.70 -4.42 54.35
N THR A 1051 -16.12 -5.23 53.46
CA THR A 1051 -16.71 -6.30 52.64
C THR A 1051 -17.37 -5.88 51.31
N SER A 1052 -16.78 -6.39 50.21
CA SER A 1052 -17.12 -6.22 48.78
C SER A 1052 -17.10 -4.80 48.21
N VAL A 1053 -16.00 -4.43 47.54
CA VAL A 1053 -15.86 -3.22 46.74
C VAL A 1053 -15.22 -3.57 45.39
N ASP A 1054 -15.89 -3.17 44.33
CA ASP A 1054 -15.43 -3.29 42.96
C ASP A 1054 -14.44 -2.19 42.61
N THR A 1055 -13.47 -2.54 41.78
CA THR A 1055 -12.47 -1.63 41.26
C THR A 1055 -12.61 -1.51 39.76
N ILE A 1056 -12.45 -0.29 39.26
CA ILE A 1056 -12.53 0.05 37.84
C ILE A 1056 -11.14 0.48 37.40
N GLN A 1057 -10.58 -0.26 36.46
CA GLN A 1057 -9.33 0.07 35.83
C GLN A 1057 -9.55 0.78 34.50
N LEU A 1058 -9.00 1.99 34.37
CA LEU A 1058 -9.03 2.78 33.14
C LEU A 1058 -7.60 2.85 32.58
N SER A 1059 -7.37 2.31 31.38
CA SER A 1059 -6.00 2.21 30.84
C SER A 1059 -5.46 3.55 30.27
N SER A 1060 -4.17 3.82 30.50
CA SER A 1060 -3.49 5.06 30.06
C SER A 1060 -3.03 5.04 28.59
N ALA A 1061 -2.93 3.87 27.98
CA ALA A 1061 -2.18 3.65 26.73
C ALA A 1061 -2.78 4.27 25.46
N VAL A 1062 -4.02 4.78 25.50
CA VAL A 1062 -4.71 5.35 24.31
C VAL A 1062 -5.47 6.66 24.60
N LEU A 1063 -5.86 6.94 25.85
CA LEU A 1063 -6.84 7.99 26.17
C LEU A 1063 -6.27 9.24 26.88
N GLY A 1064 -4.96 9.31 27.11
CA GLY A 1064 -4.30 10.51 27.66
C GLY A 1064 -4.46 10.74 29.17
N TYR A 1065 -4.93 9.75 29.92
CA TYR A 1065 -5.12 9.85 31.38
C TYR A 1065 -3.81 9.81 32.16
N GLY A 1066 -3.65 10.71 33.14
CA GLY A 1066 -2.60 10.68 34.16
C GLY A 1066 -3.13 10.19 35.52
N ALA A 1067 -2.26 9.94 36.50
CA ALA A 1067 -2.67 9.41 37.82
C ALA A 1067 -3.80 10.25 38.49
N PHE A 1068 -4.85 9.59 38.97
CA PHE A 1068 -5.97 10.24 39.68
C PHE A 1068 -5.50 10.81 41.04
N GLY A 1069 -5.84 12.06 41.33
CA GLY A 1069 -5.48 12.76 42.57
C GLY A 1069 -6.71 13.13 43.42
N ALA A 1070 -6.51 13.66 44.64
CA ALA A 1070 -7.60 14.03 45.55
C ALA A 1070 -8.64 15.01 44.96
N SER A 1071 -8.27 15.81 43.96
CA SER A 1071 -9.17 16.74 43.24
C SER A 1071 -9.88 16.15 42.02
N SER A 1072 -9.59 14.89 41.67
CA SER A 1072 -10.16 14.17 40.53
C SER A 1072 -11.58 13.67 40.76
N LEU A 1073 -12.05 13.59 42.01
CA LEU A 1073 -13.39 13.10 42.30
C LEU A 1073 -14.41 14.24 42.31
N VAL A 1074 -15.39 14.16 41.42
CA VAL A 1074 -16.48 15.14 41.33
C VAL A 1074 -17.60 14.76 42.31
N ASN A 1075 -18.26 15.78 42.87
CA ASN A 1075 -19.38 15.63 43.81
C ASN A 1075 -19.06 14.80 45.07
N ALA A 1076 -17.79 14.76 45.50
CA ALA A 1076 -17.31 13.93 46.61
C ALA A 1076 -17.75 12.45 46.48
N GLY A 1077 -17.86 11.94 45.25
CA GLY A 1077 -18.21 10.55 44.98
C GLY A 1077 -19.69 10.23 44.91
N GLY A 1078 -20.56 11.21 45.23
CA GLY A 1078 -22.00 11.05 45.18
C GLY A 1078 -22.56 11.20 43.77
N ALA A 1079 -23.61 10.44 43.45
CA ALA A 1079 -24.34 10.58 42.20
C ALA A 1079 -25.19 11.85 42.18
N VAL A 1080 -24.95 12.75 41.23
CA VAL A 1080 -25.69 14.03 41.10
C VAL A 1080 -26.57 14.03 39.87
N ALA A 1081 -27.83 14.47 40.04
CA ALA A 1081 -28.78 14.57 38.94
C ALA A 1081 -28.39 15.68 37.95
N ILE A 1082 -28.33 15.34 36.67
CA ILE A 1082 -28.16 16.28 35.57
C ILE A 1082 -29.48 16.46 34.83
N THR A 1083 -29.72 17.66 34.29
CA THR A 1083 -30.98 17.99 33.60
C THR A 1083 -30.71 18.58 32.22
N GLY A 1084 -31.51 18.18 31.25
CA GLY A 1084 -31.41 18.63 29.86
C GLY A 1084 -32.49 18.00 28.98
N PRO A 1085 -32.81 18.61 27.83
CA PRO A 1085 -33.87 18.15 26.92
C PRO A 1085 -33.58 16.77 26.28
N SER A 1086 -32.33 16.31 26.34
CA SER A 1086 -31.90 14.96 26.00
C SER A 1086 -30.70 14.58 26.88
N PHE A 1087 -30.37 13.28 26.99
CA PHE A 1087 -29.21 12.81 27.74
C PHE A 1087 -27.91 13.43 27.21
N SER A 1088 -27.74 13.47 25.89
CA SER A 1088 -26.61 14.11 25.21
C SER A 1088 -26.48 15.61 25.53
N ALA A 1089 -27.61 16.34 25.59
CA ALA A 1089 -27.60 17.76 25.95
C ALA A 1089 -27.29 17.98 27.45
N ALA A 1090 -27.77 17.09 28.33
CA ALA A 1090 -27.44 17.11 29.75
C ALA A 1090 -25.95 16.79 30.00
N LEU A 1091 -25.40 15.82 29.27
CA LEU A 1091 -24.00 15.43 29.32
C LEU A 1091 -23.09 16.58 28.83
N GLN A 1092 -23.42 17.20 27.70
CA GLN A 1092 -22.67 18.36 27.20
C GLN A 1092 -22.66 19.52 28.21
N GLY A 1093 -23.75 19.70 28.96
CA GLY A 1093 -23.85 20.69 30.03
C GLY A 1093 -22.86 20.51 31.17
N LEU A 1094 -22.36 19.29 31.42
CA LEU A 1094 -21.33 19.03 32.45
C LEU A 1094 -19.96 19.60 32.07
N PHE A 1095 -19.65 19.63 30.78
CA PHE A 1095 -18.35 20.06 30.24
C PHE A 1095 -18.34 21.54 29.83
N ASN A 1096 -19.51 22.18 29.72
CA ASN A 1096 -19.64 23.62 29.46
C ASN A 1096 -19.15 24.47 30.64
N ALA A 1097 -18.67 25.69 30.38
CA ALA A 1097 -18.14 26.60 31.41
C ALA A 1097 -19.09 26.76 32.62
N GLY A 1098 -18.63 26.36 33.82
CA GLY A 1098 -19.39 26.34 35.06
C GLY A 1098 -20.07 25.00 35.40
N GLY A 1099 -20.00 24.02 34.49
CA GLY A 1099 -20.40 22.63 34.72
C GLY A 1099 -19.40 21.86 35.58
N ALA A 1100 -19.84 20.73 36.14
CA ALA A 1100 -19.07 19.97 37.13
C ALA A 1100 -17.78 19.31 36.59
N LEU A 1101 -17.63 19.21 35.26
CA LEU A 1101 -16.46 18.66 34.57
C LEU A 1101 -15.77 19.69 33.66
N ALA A 1102 -16.14 20.98 33.78
CA ALA A 1102 -15.65 22.02 32.88
C ALA A 1102 -14.14 22.30 33.04
N GLY A 1103 -13.35 21.90 32.04
CA GLY A 1103 -11.90 22.12 32.00
C GLY A 1103 -11.11 21.34 33.06
N ALA A 1104 -11.67 20.25 33.57
CA ALA A 1104 -11.07 19.44 34.62
C ALA A 1104 -10.27 18.27 34.04
N THR A 1105 -9.00 18.12 34.46
CA THR A 1105 -8.09 17.06 33.98
C THR A 1105 -8.20 15.82 34.87
N ASN A 1106 -8.51 14.67 34.27
CA ASN A 1106 -8.67 13.39 34.97
C ASN A 1106 -9.75 13.45 36.07
N ASN A 1107 -10.89 14.10 35.81
CA ASN A 1107 -11.99 14.16 36.76
C ASN A 1107 -13.04 13.10 36.46
N VAL A 1108 -13.50 12.39 37.49
CA VAL A 1108 -14.50 11.33 37.40
C VAL A 1108 -15.62 11.54 38.41
N GLY A 1109 -16.85 11.21 38.02
CA GLY A 1109 -18.00 11.32 38.90
C GLY A 1109 -19.18 10.48 38.46
N LEU A 1110 -20.10 10.27 39.40
CA LEU A 1110 -21.38 9.64 39.15
C LEU A 1110 -22.45 10.69 38.88
N PHE A 1111 -23.26 10.47 37.86
CA PHE A 1111 -24.34 11.36 37.47
C PHE A 1111 -25.61 10.57 37.15
N THR A 1112 -26.78 11.14 37.44
CA THR A 1112 -28.07 10.52 37.10
C THR A 1112 -28.81 11.33 36.07
N TYR A 1113 -29.38 10.64 35.08
CA TYR A 1113 -30.29 11.24 34.10
C TYR A 1113 -31.53 10.35 33.98
N GLY A 1114 -32.69 10.89 34.35
CA GLY A 1114 -33.89 10.08 34.53
C GLY A 1114 -33.70 9.08 35.68
N ALA A 1115 -33.92 7.79 35.41
CA ALA A 1115 -33.78 6.71 36.38
C ALA A 1115 -32.42 5.99 36.33
N ASP A 1116 -31.56 6.34 35.36
CA ASP A 1116 -30.29 5.68 35.12
C ASP A 1116 -29.11 6.44 35.75
N THR A 1117 -28.08 5.71 36.17
CA THR A 1117 -26.83 6.24 36.70
C THR A 1117 -25.69 5.99 35.71
N TYR A 1118 -24.77 6.95 35.63
CA TYR A 1118 -23.64 6.94 34.70
C TYR A 1118 -22.36 7.32 35.44
N LEU A 1119 -21.29 6.57 35.19
CA LEU A 1119 -19.93 6.94 35.57
C LEU A 1119 -19.29 7.64 34.38
N ILE A 1120 -18.81 8.87 34.62
CA ILE A 1120 -18.24 9.72 33.57
C ILE A 1120 -16.85 10.17 34.00
N ALA A 1121 -15.85 9.93 33.14
CA ALA A 1121 -14.47 10.36 33.37
C ALA A 1121 -13.96 11.26 32.22
N ALA A 1122 -13.56 12.48 32.57
CA ALA A 1122 -13.10 13.51 31.65
C ALA A 1122 -11.60 13.38 31.35
N ASN A 1123 -11.23 13.40 30.08
CA ASN A 1123 -9.85 13.31 29.60
C ASN A 1123 -9.02 14.62 29.81
N GLY A 1124 -9.68 15.73 30.17
CA GLY A 1124 -9.05 17.03 30.37
C GLY A 1124 -9.03 17.98 29.17
N ALA A 1125 -9.57 17.57 28.02
CA ALA A 1125 -9.82 18.48 26.90
C ALA A 1125 -11.03 19.40 27.17
N ALA A 1126 -11.11 20.52 26.46
CA ALA A 1126 -12.21 21.46 26.62
C ALA A 1126 -13.45 20.99 25.84
N GLY A 1127 -14.51 20.59 26.55
CA GLY A 1127 -15.76 20.10 25.96
C GLY A 1127 -15.91 18.59 26.11
N LEU A 1128 -17.02 18.03 25.61
CA LEU A 1128 -17.24 16.58 25.55
C LEU A 1128 -16.70 16.09 24.20
N ASP A 1129 -15.73 15.18 24.21
CA ASP A 1129 -15.12 14.62 23.02
C ASP A 1129 -15.10 13.08 23.01
N ALA A 1130 -14.57 12.50 21.93
CA ALA A 1130 -14.59 11.04 21.71
C ALA A 1130 -13.71 10.25 22.69
N ASN A 1131 -12.82 10.90 23.45
CA ASN A 1131 -11.92 10.27 24.40
C ASN A 1131 -12.44 10.35 25.84
N ASP A 1132 -13.57 11.01 26.09
CA ASP A 1132 -14.24 10.98 27.38
C ASP A 1132 -14.96 9.63 27.58
N ILE A 1133 -14.89 9.10 28.80
CA ILE A 1133 -15.47 7.81 29.16
C ILE A 1133 -16.87 8.02 29.71
N VAL A 1134 -17.85 7.31 29.14
CA VAL A 1134 -19.23 7.24 29.65
C VAL A 1134 -19.64 5.77 29.78
N ILE A 1135 -19.88 5.33 31.00
CA ILE A 1135 -20.30 3.95 31.33
C ILE A 1135 -21.65 4.01 32.01
N LYS A 1136 -22.61 3.23 31.53
CA LYS A 1136 -23.89 3.05 32.23
C LYS A 1136 -23.67 2.09 33.39
N VAL A 1137 -24.13 2.47 34.57
CA VAL A 1137 -24.00 1.64 35.76
C VAL A 1137 -25.39 1.42 36.34
N THR A 1138 -25.77 0.15 36.48
CA THR A 1138 -27.00 -0.22 37.17
C THR A 1138 -26.66 -0.87 38.50
N GLY A 1139 -27.56 -0.74 39.48
CA GLY A 1139 -27.36 -1.38 40.79
C GLY A 1139 -26.29 -0.74 41.70
N VAL A 1140 -25.83 0.48 41.42
CA VAL A 1140 -24.77 1.12 42.21
C VAL A 1140 -25.09 1.16 43.71
N THR A 1141 -24.30 0.46 44.52
CA THR A 1141 -24.34 0.54 45.98
C THR A 1141 -23.05 1.17 46.49
N GLY A 1142 -23.15 2.31 47.18
CA GLY A 1142 -21.99 2.98 47.76
C GLY A 1142 -21.71 4.39 47.27
N THR A 1143 -20.53 4.91 47.59
CA THR A 1143 -20.02 6.22 47.12
C THR A 1143 -18.67 6.02 46.47
N LEU A 1144 -18.51 6.54 45.24
CA LEU A 1144 -17.24 6.43 44.50
C LEU A 1144 -16.11 7.12 45.25
N ASP A 1145 -15.01 6.42 45.52
CA ASP A 1145 -13.78 7.00 46.02
C ASP A 1145 -12.58 6.67 45.13
N LEU A 1146 -11.40 7.20 45.48
CA LEU A 1146 -10.20 7.02 44.65
C LEU A 1146 -9.60 5.62 44.73
N SER A 1147 -9.94 4.82 45.75
CA SER A 1147 -9.50 3.42 45.86
C SER A 1147 -10.26 2.49 44.93
N ASP A 1148 -11.43 2.93 44.44
CA ASP A 1148 -12.23 2.22 43.43
C ASP A 1148 -11.65 2.38 42.02
N LEU A 1149 -10.62 3.22 41.83
CA LEU A 1149 -10.08 3.57 40.51
C LEU A 1149 -8.62 3.18 40.38
N VAL A 1150 -8.32 2.39 39.35
CA VAL A 1150 -6.96 1.96 39.02
C VAL A 1150 -6.59 2.54 37.64
N ILE A 1151 -5.41 3.14 37.51
CA ILE A 1151 -4.83 3.47 36.20
C ILE A 1151 -3.58 2.63 36.03
N VAL A 1152 -3.43 2.02 34.85
CA VAL A 1152 -2.25 1.24 34.47
C VAL A 1152 -1.64 1.77 33.18
#